data_AF-A0A1M6QXC1-F1
#
_entry.id   AF-A0A1M6QXC1-F1
#
_cell.length_a   1.000
_cell.length_b   1.000
_cell.length_c   1.000
_cell.angle_alpha   90.00
_cell.angle_beta   90.00
_cell.angle_gamma   90.00
#
_symmetry.space_group_name_H-M   'P 1'
#
loop_
_entity.id
_entity.type
_entity.pdbx_description
1 polymer ?
#
loop_
_entity_poly.entity_id
_entity_poly.type
_entity_poly.pdbx_seq_one_letter_code
_entity_poly.pdbx_strand_id
1 'polypeptide(L)'
;MGYNRNIKAILASSLLAAGLSVPSFAAPRQMENLTRGLVASNVGKGMLVSWRLLGTDDPATEFVLYRDGKKLASIGKSAGTSYLDAAGTATSKYTVAAVVDGKEQSQVGLSLVLDKTVSNSGKSFPYKAIKLEVPASQKMPNGETCTYTPNDMSAADLDGDGEYELILKWDPSNAHDNSQTGYTGTVFIDAYKLDGKRLWRIDLGKNIRAGAHYTQFQVFDYDGDGKAEMIVKTADGTIDGTGKVIGDKSADYRDGNGIILKGPEYLTVFRGTDGAAITTIEYTPSRNILSHSSPQAKGKWGDNYGNRCERYLAATGYLDGVHPSAIFARGYYSSAYVAAYDFDGKDLKLRWLHKSEDPGKGLYEQGNHSLQAADLDGDGYDEVFFGAAALNHDGTLRYRTGLGHGDAHHIADMDPDRPGLESWDVHEHKDAKYTDELRANDGTIIWGTPQPNPGVDNGRGMAADVDSTHRGYEMWSAKGGGMFTVKHERIGSPAVSQNFRIYFDGDLQDELLDGAYVTKFNSKDIKAEVYFDGPAALGVTGCNGTKNTPSLVADLFGDWREELVVRSEKDPTTMYIVSTPVTSPYRLYTLMHDATYRTAVASENTAYNQPPHPGYFLPDMAKSLKQPDIYVVGENVVVPVDTTPVVNDGLSMLDASTPKDGVGWTEKTNEGFLKNGYFNFDNTLSSYGVWEIFSKTEAKTTLIIRYANGGNADRSMAVSVNGKSAGTVSFPATGWTTYKEASVDVKLKAGVNTLKLTSMTSDGGPNVDMFTFGIDGVELYDGTQVLDKPVSIAPQMFMPNVYNPVTGILKTREAGLAEIYAYDMTGKLVSGISRNVTAGTSKVMFDREMLPRGAYMMVVKLNGHVISKSKHNALK
;
A
#
# COMPACT_ATOMS: atom_id res chain seq x y z
N MET A 1 11.65 -56.92 -72.68
CA MET A 1 12.95 -56.30 -72.33
C MET A 1 12.87 -55.89 -70.88
N GLY A 2 13.80 -56.36 -70.04
CA GLY A 2 13.72 -56.37 -68.56
C GLY A 2 13.77 -54.98 -67.89
N TYR A 3 13.62 -54.84 -66.57
CA TYR A 3 13.90 -55.77 -65.48
C TYR A 3 13.06 -55.44 -64.22
N ASN A 4 12.71 -56.49 -63.46
CA ASN A 4 12.12 -56.61 -62.12
C ASN A 4 12.12 -55.42 -61.13
N ARG A 5 11.04 -55.34 -60.33
CA ARG A 5 11.14 -55.35 -58.85
C ARG A 5 9.87 -55.86 -58.15
N ASN A 6 10.10 -56.70 -57.13
CA ASN A 6 9.17 -57.57 -56.42
C ASN A 6 8.23 -56.83 -55.44
N ILE A 7 7.03 -57.41 -55.32
CA ILE A 7 6.02 -57.23 -54.27
C ILE A 7 6.52 -57.84 -52.95
N LYS A 8 6.23 -57.19 -51.81
CA LYS A 8 5.79 -57.84 -50.56
C LYS A 8 5.19 -56.83 -49.57
N ALA A 9 3.97 -57.11 -49.16
CA ALA A 9 3.26 -56.48 -48.05
C ALA A 9 3.91 -56.84 -46.70
N ILE A 10 3.87 -55.92 -45.74
CA ILE A 10 4.10 -56.19 -44.31
C ILE A 10 2.97 -55.53 -43.51
N LEU A 11 2.43 -56.36 -42.60
CA LEU A 11 1.35 -56.12 -41.66
C LEU A 11 1.52 -54.86 -40.82
N ALA A 12 0.39 -54.21 -40.55
CA ALA A 12 0.19 -53.28 -39.47
C ALA A 12 0.51 -53.95 -38.11
N SER A 13 1.30 -53.26 -37.29
CA SER A 13 1.41 -53.51 -35.85
C SER A 13 1.24 -52.16 -35.17
N SER A 14 0.19 -52.08 -34.38
CA SER A 14 -0.22 -50.97 -33.54
C SER A 14 0.90 -50.60 -32.56
N LEU A 15 1.39 -49.34 -32.61
CA LEU A 15 2.08 -48.73 -31.47
C LEU A 15 1.19 -47.62 -30.93
N LEU A 16 0.77 -47.81 -29.67
CA LEU A 16 0.33 -46.76 -28.77
C LEU A 16 1.41 -45.66 -28.77
N ALA A 17 1.10 -44.51 -29.38
CA ALA A 17 1.80 -43.28 -29.08
C ALA A 17 1.18 -42.73 -27.79
N ALA A 18 1.71 -43.17 -26.64
CA ALA A 18 1.61 -42.35 -25.43
C ALA A 18 2.34 -41.05 -25.75
N GLY A 19 1.58 -39.97 -25.90
CA GLY A 19 2.14 -38.63 -26.06
C GLY A 19 2.97 -38.32 -24.82
N LEU A 20 4.30 -38.35 -24.98
CA LEU A 20 5.21 -37.74 -24.02
C LEU A 20 4.94 -36.23 -24.09
N SER A 21 4.20 -35.71 -23.12
CA SER A 21 4.19 -34.28 -22.82
C SER A 21 5.61 -33.88 -22.46
N VAL A 22 6.31 -33.26 -23.40
CA VAL A 22 7.52 -32.53 -23.08
C VAL A 22 7.03 -31.34 -22.23
N PRO A 23 7.46 -31.17 -20.97
CA PRO A 23 7.09 -29.99 -20.21
C PRO A 23 7.57 -28.78 -21.00
N SER A 24 6.64 -27.94 -21.42
CA SER A 24 6.97 -26.58 -21.85
C SER A 24 7.61 -25.92 -20.63
N PHE A 25 8.90 -25.62 -20.69
CA PHE A 25 9.51 -24.76 -19.70
C PHE A 25 8.97 -23.36 -19.97
N ALA A 26 7.86 -22.99 -19.32
CA ALA A 26 7.45 -21.60 -19.23
C ALA A 26 8.57 -20.81 -18.56
N ALA A 27 8.87 -19.62 -19.07
CA ALA A 27 9.84 -18.74 -18.43
C ALA A 27 9.22 -18.16 -17.14
N PRO A 28 10.04 -17.85 -16.12
CA PRO A 28 9.53 -17.27 -14.88
C PRO A 28 8.80 -15.96 -15.15
N ARG A 29 7.69 -15.72 -14.44
CA ARG A 29 6.92 -14.47 -14.57
C ARG A 29 7.64 -13.31 -13.87
N GLN A 30 7.55 -12.12 -14.48
CA GLN A 30 7.90 -10.87 -13.81
C GLN A 30 7.03 -10.70 -12.57
N MET A 31 7.59 -10.30 -11.43
CA MET A 31 6.85 -9.92 -10.23
C MET A 31 7.54 -8.76 -9.51
N GLU A 32 6.81 -8.08 -8.63
CA GLU A 32 7.32 -6.94 -7.88
C GLU A 32 8.45 -7.33 -6.91
N ASN A 33 9.46 -6.47 -6.77
CA ASN A 33 10.54 -6.68 -5.81
C ASN A 33 10.15 -6.16 -4.42
N LEU A 34 9.47 -7.00 -3.66
CA LEU A 34 8.92 -6.62 -2.37
C LEU A 34 9.93 -6.67 -1.23
N THR A 35 9.83 -5.69 -0.32
CA THR A 35 10.51 -5.77 0.99
C THR A 35 9.94 -6.93 1.81
N ARG A 36 10.53 -7.18 2.98
CA ARG A 36 9.95 -8.10 3.97
C ARG A 36 8.55 -7.71 4.43
N GLY A 37 8.06 -6.51 4.15
CA GLY A 37 6.77 -6.03 4.63
C GLY A 37 6.65 -6.19 6.14
N LEU A 38 7.76 -6.02 6.87
CA LEU A 38 7.81 -6.33 8.29
C LEU A 38 6.87 -5.36 9.02
N VAL A 39 5.86 -5.90 9.68
CA VAL A 39 4.84 -5.12 10.35
C VAL A 39 4.77 -5.50 11.83
N ALA A 40 4.54 -4.52 12.68
CA ALA A 40 4.23 -4.74 14.09
C ALA A 40 2.83 -4.21 14.40
N SER A 41 1.95 -5.11 14.81
CA SER A 41 0.52 -4.87 14.98
C SER A 41 0.09 -5.02 16.44
N ASN A 42 -0.52 -3.97 17.00
CA ASN A 42 -1.01 -3.98 18.37
C ASN A 42 -2.28 -4.85 18.47
N VAL A 43 -2.15 -6.00 19.14
CA VAL A 43 -3.26 -6.95 19.35
C VAL A 43 -3.76 -6.95 20.79
N GLY A 44 -3.57 -5.84 21.52
CA GLY A 44 -4.03 -5.63 22.89
C GLY A 44 -3.25 -6.39 23.98
N LYS A 45 -2.66 -7.54 23.63
CA LYS A 45 -1.84 -8.39 24.52
C LYS A 45 -0.34 -8.38 24.18
N GLY A 46 0.09 -7.43 23.35
CA GLY A 46 1.45 -7.33 22.82
C GLY A 46 1.45 -6.90 21.34
N MET A 47 2.63 -6.98 20.72
CA MET A 47 2.80 -6.72 19.29
C MET A 47 2.86 -8.05 18.53
N LEU A 48 1.90 -8.28 17.64
CA LEU A 48 1.99 -9.31 16.61
C LEU A 48 2.93 -8.81 15.53
N VAL A 49 4.06 -9.47 15.34
CA VAL A 49 5.06 -9.13 14.33
C VAL A 49 4.97 -10.15 13.20
N SER A 50 4.70 -9.73 11.97
CA SER A 50 4.63 -10.61 10.79
C SER A 50 5.43 -10.03 9.63
N TRP A 51 5.85 -10.90 8.70
CA TRP A 51 6.64 -10.54 7.53
C TRP A 51 6.45 -11.55 6.39
N ARG A 52 6.83 -11.12 5.19
CA ARG A 52 6.65 -11.91 3.97
C ARG A 52 7.69 -13.03 3.93
N LEU A 53 7.22 -14.22 3.60
CA LEU A 53 8.05 -15.17 2.87
C LEU A 53 7.99 -14.77 1.39
N LEU A 54 9.10 -14.32 0.84
CA LEU A 54 9.15 -13.82 -0.53
C LEU A 54 9.24 -14.99 -1.50
N GLY A 55 8.62 -14.91 -2.67
CA GLY A 55 8.72 -15.96 -3.70
C GLY A 55 10.16 -16.23 -4.17
N THR A 56 11.09 -15.32 -3.92
CA THR A 56 12.53 -15.50 -4.17
C THR A 56 13.27 -16.24 -3.07
N ASP A 57 12.66 -16.46 -1.90
CA ASP A 57 13.26 -17.22 -0.82
C ASP A 57 13.21 -18.72 -1.10
N ASP A 58 14.24 -19.44 -0.65
CA ASP A 58 14.16 -20.90 -0.55
C ASP A 58 13.04 -21.28 0.45
N PRO A 59 12.22 -22.31 0.18
CA PRO A 59 11.17 -22.77 1.09
C PRO A 59 11.66 -23.01 2.53
N ALA A 60 12.92 -23.42 2.69
CA ALA A 60 13.57 -23.71 3.95
C ALA A 60 14.25 -22.51 4.63
N THR A 61 14.13 -21.29 4.09
CA THR A 61 14.69 -20.07 4.68
C THR A 61 14.22 -19.87 6.12
N GLU A 62 15.14 -19.76 7.07
CA GLU A 62 14.79 -19.50 8.48
C GLU A 62 14.86 -18.01 8.76
N PHE A 63 14.36 -17.56 9.92
CA PHE A 63 14.42 -16.14 10.30
C PHE A 63 14.90 -15.95 11.74
N VAL A 64 15.56 -14.83 12.00
CA VAL A 64 15.85 -14.33 13.34
C VAL A 64 15.14 -13.00 13.52
N LEU A 65 14.29 -12.93 14.54
CA LEU A 65 13.57 -11.72 14.90
C LEU A 65 14.30 -11.01 16.04
N TYR A 66 14.40 -9.70 15.94
CA TYR A 66 15.03 -8.83 16.93
C TYR A 66 14.04 -7.78 17.43
N ARG A 67 14.18 -7.40 18.70
CA ARG A 67 13.55 -6.21 19.28
C ARG A 67 14.62 -5.34 19.91
N ASP A 68 14.64 -4.05 19.56
CA ASP A 68 15.57 -3.05 20.06
C ASP A 68 17.05 -3.50 19.95
N GLY A 69 17.38 -4.13 18.81
CA GLY A 69 18.72 -4.67 18.51
C GLY A 69 19.09 -5.96 19.24
N LYS A 70 18.19 -6.54 20.05
CA LYS A 70 18.40 -7.81 20.76
C LYS A 70 17.60 -8.93 20.13
N LYS A 71 18.23 -10.08 19.96
CA LYS A 71 17.56 -11.28 19.46
C LYS A 71 16.37 -11.63 20.35
N LEU A 72 15.19 -11.69 19.74
CA LEU A 72 13.92 -12.01 20.37
C LEU A 72 13.56 -13.49 20.13
N ALA A 73 13.63 -13.95 18.89
CA ALA A 73 13.26 -15.31 18.51
C ALA A 73 14.06 -15.82 17.29
N SER A 74 14.13 -17.15 17.15
CA SER A 74 14.52 -17.80 15.88
C SER A 74 13.31 -18.57 15.38
N ILE A 75 12.99 -18.41 14.10
CA ILE A 75 11.81 -18.95 13.45
C ILE A 75 12.30 -20.01 12.46
N GLY A 76 12.00 -21.27 12.78
CA GLY A 76 12.44 -22.40 11.98
C GLY A 76 11.70 -22.51 10.65
N LYS A 77 12.25 -23.29 9.73
CA LYS A 77 11.76 -23.47 8.36
C LYS A 77 10.32 -24.00 8.21
N SER A 78 9.73 -24.56 9.26
CA SER A 78 8.36 -25.08 9.27
C SER A 78 7.37 -24.19 10.03
N ALA A 79 7.82 -23.06 10.56
CA ALA A 79 6.97 -22.11 11.26
C ALA A 79 6.47 -21.03 10.30
N GLY A 80 5.24 -20.55 10.55
CA GLY A 80 4.71 -19.35 9.91
C GLY A 80 5.58 -18.12 10.16
N THR A 81 5.43 -17.11 9.31
CA THR A 81 6.21 -15.86 9.37
C THR A 81 5.52 -14.80 10.23
N SER A 82 5.02 -15.22 11.40
CA SER A 82 4.46 -14.35 12.42
C SER A 82 4.89 -14.76 13.83
N TYR A 83 4.99 -13.79 14.74
CA TYR A 83 5.41 -13.96 16.12
C TYR A 83 4.71 -12.96 17.05
N LEU A 84 4.09 -13.44 18.12
CA LEU A 84 3.48 -12.58 19.13
C LEU A 84 4.49 -12.22 20.23
N ASP A 85 4.95 -10.97 20.25
CA ASP A 85 5.75 -10.41 21.34
C ASP A 85 4.86 -9.79 22.42
N ALA A 86 4.61 -10.55 23.48
CA ALA A 86 3.80 -10.10 24.62
C ALA A 86 4.41 -8.91 25.38
N ALA A 87 5.73 -8.69 25.28
CA ALA A 87 6.42 -7.56 25.93
C ALA A 87 6.61 -6.37 24.98
N GLY A 88 6.21 -6.51 23.72
CA GLY A 88 6.29 -5.48 22.70
C GLY A 88 5.36 -4.30 22.98
N THR A 89 5.78 -3.12 22.53
CA THR A 89 4.98 -1.88 22.54
C THR A 89 5.00 -1.22 21.17
N ALA A 90 4.11 -0.25 20.93
CA ALA A 90 4.09 0.53 19.70
C ALA A 90 5.38 1.33 19.42
N THR A 91 6.25 1.51 20.42
CA THR A 91 7.55 2.18 20.29
C THR A 91 8.72 1.20 20.16
N SER A 92 8.46 -0.10 20.26
CA SER A 92 9.49 -1.13 20.10
C SER A 92 9.97 -1.16 18.67
N LYS A 93 11.29 -1.28 18.47
CA LYS A 93 11.89 -1.38 17.14
C LYS A 93 12.09 -2.84 16.79
N TYR A 94 11.44 -3.32 15.74
CA TYR A 94 11.62 -4.68 15.26
C TYR A 94 12.49 -4.72 14.01
N THR A 95 13.31 -5.77 13.91
CA THR A 95 14.02 -6.10 12.69
C THR A 95 14.02 -7.61 12.49
N VAL A 96 14.01 -8.06 11.24
CA VAL A 96 14.07 -9.48 10.87
C VAL A 96 15.24 -9.74 9.95
N ALA A 97 15.99 -10.82 10.18
CA ALA A 97 17.03 -11.30 9.27
C ALA A 97 16.65 -12.69 8.77
N ALA A 98 16.73 -12.89 7.45
CA ALA A 98 16.69 -14.23 6.88
C ALA A 98 17.97 -15.00 7.25
N VAL A 99 17.88 -16.32 7.33
CA VAL A 99 18.99 -17.23 7.53
C VAL A 99 18.99 -18.21 6.37
N VAL A 100 20.01 -18.09 5.51
CA VAL A 100 20.17 -18.88 4.29
C VAL A 100 21.45 -19.70 4.46
N ASP A 101 21.37 -21.02 4.27
CA ASP A 101 22.48 -21.96 4.49
C ASP A 101 23.18 -21.78 5.85
N GLY A 102 22.38 -21.53 6.90
CA GLY A 102 22.87 -21.31 8.27
C GLY A 102 23.58 -19.96 8.48
N LYS A 103 23.56 -19.05 7.49
CA LYS A 103 24.13 -17.71 7.59
C LYS A 103 23.03 -16.67 7.69
N GLU A 104 23.06 -15.91 8.77
CA GLU A 104 22.19 -14.75 8.96
C GLU A 104 22.54 -13.66 7.94
N GLN A 105 21.52 -13.18 7.23
CA GLN A 105 21.59 -12.10 6.26
C GLN A 105 21.40 -10.74 6.95
N SER A 106 21.46 -9.66 6.18
CA SER A 106 21.19 -8.32 6.71
C SER A 106 19.81 -8.22 7.35
N GLN A 107 19.74 -7.54 8.50
CA GLN A 107 18.46 -7.23 9.14
C GLN A 107 17.68 -6.20 8.32
N VAL A 108 16.37 -6.41 8.25
CA VAL A 108 15.38 -5.53 7.60
C VAL A 108 14.48 -4.92 8.68
N GLY A 109 14.22 -3.62 8.56
CA GLY A 109 13.41 -2.86 9.51
C GLY A 109 11.90 -2.98 9.27
N LEU A 110 11.11 -2.37 10.17
CA LEU A 110 9.67 -2.22 10.03
C LEU A 110 9.32 -1.37 8.82
N SER A 111 8.38 -1.85 8.02
CA SER A 111 7.65 -1.09 7.00
C SER A 111 6.52 -0.27 7.64
N LEU A 112 5.77 -0.89 8.55
CA LEU A 112 4.59 -0.26 9.14
C LEU A 112 4.39 -0.67 10.61
N VAL A 113 3.78 0.22 11.38
CA VAL A 113 3.27 -0.07 12.72
C VAL A 113 1.77 0.23 12.77
N LEU A 114 0.98 -0.81 13.06
CA LEU A 114 -0.44 -0.69 13.40
C LEU A 114 -0.52 -0.51 14.92
N ASP A 115 -0.37 0.73 15.36
CA ASP A 115 -0.28 1.10 16.77
C ASP A 115 -1.62 1.04 17.50
N LYS A 116 -2.73 1.08 16.75
CA LYS A 116 -4.09 1.08 17.28
C LYS A 116 -4.71 -0.31 17.19
N THR A 117 -5.66 -0.54 18.09
CA THR A 117 -6.43 -1.79 18.14
C THR A 117 -7.87 -1.51 18.54
N VAL A 118 -8.79 -2.38 18.15
CA VAL A 118 -10.20 -2.34 18.54
C VAL A 118 -10.66 -3.71 19.03
N SER A 119 -11.33 -3.74 20.18
CA SER A 119 -11.87 -4.98 20.73
C SER A 119 -13.21 -5.33 20.08
N ASN A 120 -13.30 -6.51 19.48
CA ASN A 120 -14.53 -7.04 18.87
C ASN A 120 -14.50 -8.58 18.91
N SER A 121 -15.65 -9.23 19.12
CA SER A 121 -15.77 -10.70 19.10
C SER A 121 -14.69 -11.45 19.92
N GLY A 122 -14.31 -10.90 21.07
CA GLY A 122 -13.31 -11.47 21.97
C GLY A 122 -11.85 -11.35 21.51
N LYS A 123 -11.57 -10.60 20.44
CA LYS A 123 -10.23 -10.34 19.89
C LYS A 123 -9.95 -8.83 19.86
N SER A 124 -8.69 -8.47 19.66
CA SER A 124 -8.24 -7.08 19.50
C SER A 124 -7.63 -6.92 18.12
N PHE A 125 -8.41 -6.35 17.20
CA PHE A 125 -8.08 -6.18 15.80
C PHE A 125 -7.17 -4.96 15.61
N PRO A 126 -5.92 -5.17 15.15
CA PRO A 126 -5.01 -4.07 14.86
C PRO A 126 -5.50 -3.30 13.63
N TYR A 127 -5.33 -1.98 13.64
CA TYR A 127 -5.64 -1.17 12.47
C TYR A 127 -4.71 0.05 12.36
N LYS A 128 -4.56 0.52 11.12
CA LYS A 128 -4.03 1.85 10.80
C LYS A 128 -5.15 2.72 10.27
N ALA A 129 -5.28 3.93 10.79
CA ALA A 129 -6.12 4.95 10.17
C ALA A 129 -5.21 5.91 9.38
N ILE A 130 -5.45 6.03 8.09
CA ILE A 130 -4.75 6.99 7.22
C ILE A 130 -5.65 8.18 6.92
N LYS A 131 -5.05 9.37 6.81
CA LYS A 131 -5.76 10.60 6.50
C LYS A 131 -5.70 10.89 5.01
N LEU A 132 -6.86 11.25 4.46
CA LEU A 132 -7.04 11.57 3.06
C LEU A 132 -7.31 13.06 2.85
N GLU A 133 -6.98 13.53 1.67
CA GLU A 133 -7.23 14.90 1.22
C GLU A 133 -8.48 14.93 0.32
N VAL A 134 -9.67 15.06 0.91
CA VAL A 134 -10.94 14.99 0.17
C VAL A 134 -11.00 16.04 -0.96
N PRO A 135 -11.35 15.67 -2.21
CA PRO A 135 -11.58 16.63 -3.27
C PRO A 135 -12.68 17.65 -2.91
N ALA A 136 -12.51 18.88 -3.38
CA ALA A 136 -13.50 19.92 -3.16
C ALA A 136 -14.83 19.59 -3.85
N SER A 137 -15.96 19.93 -3.21
CA SER A 137 -17.29 19.79 -3.80
C SER A 137 -17.39 20.52 -5.14
N GLN A 138 -18.09 19.93 -6.10
CA GLN A 138 -18.29 20.53 -7.42
C GLN A 138 -19.76 20.86 -7.65
N LYS A 139 -20.01 21.95 -8.39
CA LYS A 139 -21.36 22.34 -8.84
C LYS A 139 -21.55 21.95 -10.29
N MET A 140 -22.58 21.17 -10.55
CA MET A 140 -22.96 20.69 -11.88
C MET A 140 -23.67 21.77 -12.70
N PRO A 141 -23.72 21.64 -14.04
CA PRO A 141 -24.41 22.60 -14.91
C PRO A 141 -25.91 22.79 -14.59
N ASN A 142 -26.57 21.76 -14.06
CA ASN A 142 -27.97 21.82 -13.60
C ASN A 142 -28.15 22.51 -12.23
N GLY A 143 -27.07 22.94 -11.58
CA GLY A 143 -27.06 23.60 -10.28
C GLY A 143 -26.91 22.67 -9.07
N GLU A 144 -26.93 21.36 -9.28
CA GLU A 144 -26.69 20.35 -8.24
C GLU A 144 -25.24 20.43 -7.72
N THR A 145 -25.03 20.12 -6.44
CA THR A 145 -23.69 20.06 -5.84
C THR A 145 -23.37 18.62 -5.48
N CYS A 146 -22.20 18.12 -5.87
CA CYS A 146 -21.70 16.81 -5.44
C CYS A 146 -20.57 16.95 -4.41
N THR A 147 -20.50 15.99 -3.49
CA THR A 147 -19.39 15.77 -2.54
C THR A 147 -18.67 14.48 -2.89
N TYR A 148 -17.57 14.16 -2.21
CA TYR A 148 -16.74 13.00 -2.53
C TYR A 148 -16.58 12.03 -1.36
N THR A 149 -16.58 10.74 -1.67
CA THR A 149 -16.26 9.66 -0.74
C THR A 149 -15.17 8.76 -1.32
N PRO A 150 -14.25 8.23 -0.49
CA PRO A 150 -13.32 7.20 -0.91
C PRO A 150 -14.09 5.97 -1.42
N ASN A 151 -13.62 5.34 -2.48
CA ASN A 151 -14.33 4.25 -3.16
C ASN A 151 -13.34 3.10 -3.46
N ASP A 152 -13.40 2.49 -4.65
CA ASP A 152 -12.52 1.40 -5.05
C ASP A 152 -11.04 1.79 -5.02
N MET A 153 -10.19 0.83 -4.70
CA MET A 153 -8.75 1.00 -4.64
C MET A 153 -8.03 -0.12 -5.39
N SER A 154 -6.74 0.10 -5.63
CA SER A 154 -5.76 -0.93 -6.03
C SER A 154 -4.45 -0.68 -5.26
N ALA A 155 -3.51 -1.60 -5.38
CA ALA A 155 -2.18 -1.50 -4.75
C ALA A 155 -1.08 -1.92 -5.72
N ALA A 156 0.00 -1.13 -5.74
CA ALA A 156 1.21 -1.38 -6.51
C ALA A 156 2.37 -0.54 -5.96
N ASP A 157 3.61 -0.99 -6.14
CA ASP A 157 4.81 -0.23 -5.77
C ASP A 157 5.10 0.82 -6.84
N LEU A 158 4.83 2.09 -6.55
CA LEU A 158 4.90 3.17 -7.55
C LEU A 158 6.27 3.83 -7.64
N ASP A 159 7.15 3.62 -6.66
CA ASP A 159 8.48 4.25 -6.60
C ASP A 159 9.66 3.29 -6.48
N GLY A 160 9.40 1.98 -6.43
CA GLY A 160 10.38 0.90 -6.47
C GLY A 160 11.05 0.66 -5.11
N ASP A 161 10.37 1.03 -4.02
CA ASP A 161 10.87 0.85 -2.66
C ASP A 161 10.39 -0.45 -1.99
N GLY A 162 9.70 -1.31 -2.75
CA GLY A 162 9.18 -2.63 -2.38
C GLY A 162 8.06 -2.60 -1.34
N GLU A 163 7.48 -1.42 -1.08
CA GLU A 163 6.26 -1.21 -0.31
C GLU A 163 5.14 -0.75 -1.23
N TYR A 164 3.92 -1.18 -0.95
CA TYR A 164 2.78 -0.80 -1.79
C TYR A 164 2.29 0.60 -1.48
N GLU A 165 2.01 1.36 -2.53
CA GLU A 165 1.10 2.49 -2.46
C GLU A 165 -0.34 2.02 -2.66
N LEU A 166 -1.24 2.85 -2.17
CA LEU A 166 -2.68 2.73 -2.32
C LEU A 166 -3.17 3.70 -3.37
N ILE A 167 -3.77 3.18 -4.45
CA ILE A 167 -4.33 3.97 -5.53
C ILE A 167 -5.84 4.05 -5.31
N LEU A 168 -6.36 5.25 -5.04
CA LEU A 168 -7.72 5.50 -4.59
C LEU A 168 -8.55 6.21 -5.65
N LYS A 169 -9.67 5.61 -6.06
CA LYS A 169 -10.73 6.30 -6.79
C LYS A 169 -11.64 7.06 -5.82
N TRP A 170 -11.87 8.34 -6.09
CA TRP A 170 -12.90 9.14 -5.42
C TRP A 170 -14.18 9.10 -6.22
N ASP A 171 -15.28 8.72 -5.56
CA ASP A 171 -16.59 8.68 -6.18
C ASP A 171 -17.42 9.92 -5.76
N PRO A 172 -17.95 10.69 -6.72
CA PRO A 172 -18.85 11.80 -6.41
C PRO A 172 -20.22 11.28 -5.96
N SER A 173 -20.86 11.99 -5.03
CA SER A 173 -22.18 11.63 -4.46
C SER A 173 -23.33 11.51 -5.47
N ASN A 174 -23.10 11.95 -6.71
CA ASN A 174 -24.04 11.89 -7.82
C ASN A 174 -23.52 11.02 -8.98
N ALA A 175 -22.64 10.05 -8.69
CA ALA A 175 -22.28 8.99 -9.64
C ALA A 175 -23.51 8.19 -10.08
N HIS A 176 -23.48 7.65 -11.29
CA HIS A 176 -24.64 7.02 -11.91
C HIS A 176 -24.33 5.63 -12.45
N ASP A 177 -25.29 4.71 -12.33
CA ASP A 177 -25.31 3.55 -13.23
C ASP A 177 -25.60 4.02 -14.67
N ASN A 178 -25.17 3.24 -15.65
CA ASN A 178 -25.36 3.50 -17.08
C ASN A 178 -26.85 3.60 -17.49
N SER A 179 -27.76 2.99 -16.75
CA SER A 179 -29.21 3.13 -16.98
C SER A 179 -29.79 4.49 -16.54
N GLN A 180 -29.04 5.27 -15.78
CA GLN A 180 -29.50 6.52 -15.19
C GLN A 180 -28.95 7.73 -15.95
N THR A 181 -29.78 8.76 -16.12
CA THR A 181 -29.38 10.08 -16.62
C THR A 181 -28.99 11.01 -15.47
N GLY A 182 -28.10 11.96 -15.74
CA GLY A 182 -27.68 13.00 -14.80
C GLY A 182 -26.21 13.37 -14.98
N TYR A 183 -25.88 14.62 -14.66
CA TYR A 183 -24.48 15.07 -14.59
C TYR A 183 -23.80 14.44 -13.39
N THR A 184 -22.57 13.99 -13.55
CA THR A 184 -21.74 13.50 -12.45
C THR A 184 -20.63 14.49 -12.15
N GLY A 185 -20.19 14.51 -10.90
CA GLY A 185 -18.90 15.06 -10.52
C GLY A 185 -17.75 14.40 -11.29
N THR A 186 -16.59 15.02 -11.19
CA THR A 186 -15.33 14.53 -11.73
C THR A 186 -14.89 13.28 -10.99
N VAL A 187 -14.39 12.26 -11.68
CA VAL A 187 -13.66 11.17 -11.02
C VAL A 187 -12.23 11.62 -10.75
N PHE A 188 -11.79 11.52 -9.49
CA PHE A 188 -10.39 11.73 -9.12
C PHE A 188 -9.73 10.40 -8.77
N ILE A 189 -8.46 10.24 -9.14
CA ILE A 189 -7.64 9.11 -8.70
C ILE A 189 -6.41 9.66 -7.98
N ASP A 190 -6.17 9.21 -6.76
CA ASP A 190 -5.02 9.59 -5.96
C ASP A 190 -4.09 8.40 -5.74
N ALA A 191 -2.81 8.67 -5.48
CA ALA A 191 -1.91 7.70 -4.87
C ALA A 191 -1.51 8.13 -3.45
N TYR A 192 -1.49 7.18 -2.53
CA TYR A 192 -1.13 7.36 -1.13
C TYR A 192 -0.11 6.33 -0.68
N LYS A 193 0.94 6.73 0.03
CA LYS A 193 1.76 5.81 0.84
C LYS A 193 0.91 5.27 2.02
N LEU A 194 1.30 4.14 2.60
CA LEU A 194 0.59 3.50 3.73
C LEU A 194 0.54 4.36 5.02
N ASP A 195 1.35 5.43 5.09
CA ASP A 195 1.31 6.41 6.18
C ASP A 195 0.27 7.53 5.97
N GLY A 196 -0.40 7.57 4.82
CA GLY A 196 -1.38 8.58 4.44
C GLY A 196 -0.81 9.78 3.68
N LYS A 197 0.48 9.79 3.32
CA LYS A 197 1.03 10.82 2.44
C LYS A 197 0.50 10.66 1.02
N ARG A 198 -0.26 11.65 0.53
CA ARG A 198 -0.64 11.71 -0.89
C ARG A 198 0.59 12.02 -1.76
N LEU A 199 0.82 11.21 -2.78
CA LEU A 199 1.86 11.43 -3.78
C LEU A 199 1.37 12.38 -4.88
N TRP A 200 0.20 12.09 -5.45
CA TRP A 200 -0.39 12.87 -6.55
C TRP A 200 -1.91 12.67 -6.62
N ARG A 201 -2.55 13.47 -7.49
CA ARG A 201 -3.96 13.38 -7.87
C ARG A 201 -4.12 13.57 -9.37
N ILE A 202 -4.82 12.66 -10.02
CA ILE A 202 -5.32 12.77 -11.39
C ILE A 202 -6.79 13.21 -11.35
N ASP A 203 -7.13 14.22 -12.15
CA ASP A 203 -8.50 14.70 -12.37
C ASP A 203 -8.93 14.20 -13.76
N LEU A 204 -9.84 13.23 -13.84
CA LEU A 204 -10.26 12.67 -15.13
C LEU A 204 -11.10 13.64 -15.97
N GLY A 205 -11.52 14.76 -15.39
CA GLY A 205 -12.26 15.82 -16.06
C GLY A 205 -13.71 15.46 -16.35
N LYS A 206 -14.44 16.46 -16.84
CA LYS A 206 -15.89 16.39 -17.09
C LYS A 206 -16.32 15.39 -18.18
N ASN A 207 -15.39 14.96 -19.04
CA ASN A 207 -15.68 14.11 -20.19
C ASN A 207 -15.57 12.61 -19.86
N ILE A 208 -15.25 12.28 -18.60
CA ILE A 208 -15.37 10.95 -18.03
C ILE A 208 -16.51 10.96 -17.01
N ARG A 209 -17.52 10.12 -17.22
CA ARG A 209 -18.68 10.01 -16.33
C ARG A 209 -18.33 9.16 -15.11
N ALA A 210 -18.85 9.51 -13.94
CA ALA A 210 -18.64 8.74 -12.72
C ALA A 210 -19.69 7.64 -12.53
N GLY A 211 -19.23 6.48 -12.04
CA GLY A 211 -20.04 5.29 -11.79
C GLY A 211 -19.22 4.01 -11.97
N ALA A 212 -19.73 2.91 -11.43
CA ALA A 212 -19.02 1.63 -11.37
C ALA A 212 -18.50 1.15 -12.74
N HIS A 213 -19.26 1.34 -13.82
CA HIS A 213 -18.96 0.74 -15.12
C HIS A 213 -18.12 1.62 -16.06
N TYR A 214 -17.70 2.82 -15.63
CA TYR A 214 -16.96 3.77 -16.48
C TYR A 214 -15.44 3.64 -16.34
N THR A 215 -14.91 4.06 -15.19
CA THR A 215 -13.47 4.15 -14.96
C THR A 215 -12.97 2.85 -14.35
N GLN A 216 -12.28 2.06 -15.16
CA GLN A 216 -11.55 0.85 -14.75
C GLN A 216 -10.07 1.17 -14.87
N PHE A 217 -9.36 1.25 -13.74
CA PHE A 217 -7.94 1.61 -13.71
C PHE A 217 -7.12 0.38 -13.37
N GLN A 218 -6.01 0.17 -14.08
CA GLN A 218 -5.13 -0.97 -13.84
C GLN A 218 -3.77 -0.44 -13.41
N VAL A 219 -3.25 -0.98 -12.31
CA VAL A 219 -2.00 -0.52 -11.70
C VAL A 219 -1.02 -1.69 -11.58
N PHE A 220 0.07 -1.60 -12.31
CA PHE A 220 1.06 -2.67 -12.44
C PHE A 220 2.36 -2.10 -13.02
N ASP A 221 3.49 -2.75 -12.77
CA ASP A 221 4.75 -2.50 -13.48
C ASP A 221 4.68 -3.18 -14.85
N TYR A 222 4.30 -2.41 -15.87
CA TYR A 222 4.05 -2.96 -17.21
C TYR A 222 5.30 -3.07 -18.07
N ASP A 223 6.33 -2.27 -17.80
CA ASP A 223 7.56 -2.25 -18.60
C ASP A 223 8.73 -3.01 -17.95
N GLY A 224 8.59 -3.41 -16.68
CA GLY A 224 9.55 -4.18 -15.91
C GLY A 224 10.70 -3.35 -15.35
N ASP A 225 10.53 -2.04 -15.15
CA ASP A 225 11.56 -1.18 -14.56
C ASP A 225 11.64 -1.25 -13.02
N GLY A 226 10.71 -1.96 -12.38
CA GLY A 226 10.56 -2.09 -10.93
C GLY A 226 9.59 -1.09 -10.30
N LYS A 227 8.84 -0.32 -11.10
CA LYS A 227 7.87 0.67 -10.62
C LYS A 227 6.59 0.54 -11.41
N ALA A 228 5.46 0.64 -10.72
CA ALA A 228 4.17 0.48 -11.35
C ALA A 228 3.69 1.76 -12.05
N GLU A 229 3.05 1.58 -13.20
CA GLU A 229 2.23 2.58 -13.88
C GLU A 229 0.76 2.37 -13.57
N MET A 230 -0.05 3.40 -13.84
CA MET A 230 -1.50 3.26 -13.95
C MET A 230 -1.93 3.46 -15.40
N ILE A 231 -2.69 2.51 -15.95
CA ILE A 231 -3.33 2.61 -17.26
C ILE A 231 -4.85 2.76 -17.07
N VAL A 232 -5.43 3.79 -17.67
CA VAL A 232 -6.87 4.08 -17.54
C VAL A 232 -7.43 4.85 -18.73
N LYS A 233 -8.73 4.68 -18.99
CA LYS A 233 -9.46 5.48 -19.99
C LYS A 233 -9.51 6.96 -19.57
N THR A 234 -9.16 7.85 -20.48
CA THR A 234 -9.15 9.31 -20.28
C THR A 234 -9.87 10.02 -21.43
N ALA A 235 -9.99 11.34 -21.33
CA ALA A 235 -10.66 12.16 -22.34
C ALA A 235 -10.01 13.55 -22.41
N ASP A 236 -10.48 14.38 -23.35
CA ASP A 236 -10.12 15.80 -23.38
C ASP A 236 -10.44 16.45 -22.02
N GLY A 237 -9.47 17.16 -21.47
CA GLY A 237 -9.61 17.88 -20.20
C GLY A 237 -9.24 17.07 -18.96
N THR A 238 -8.82 15.80 -19.10
CA THR A 238 -8.13 15.08 -18.03
C THR A 238 -6.84 15.84 -17.65
N ILE A 239 -6.56 15.97 -16.36
CA ILE A 239 -5.37 16.63 -15.81
C ILE A 239 -4.56 15.59 -15.05
N ASP A 240 -3.30 15.41 -15.45
CA ASP A 240 -2.38 14.47 -14.82
C ASP A 240 -1.87 14.95 -13.45
N GLY A 241 -1.12 14.10 -12.74
CA GLY A 241 -0.59 14.38 -11.41
C GLY A 241 0.37 15.58 -11.33
N THR A 242 0.88 16.04 -12.47
CA THR A 242 1.75 17.23 -12.58
C THR A 242 1.00 18.50 -12.98
N GLY A 243 -0.31 18.40 -13.23
CA GLY A 243 -1.17 19.51 -13.67
C GLY A 243 -1.23 19.67 -15.20
N LYS A 244 -0.67 18.76 -15.98
CA LYS A 244 -0.70 18.81 -17.45
C LYS A 244 -2.03 18.27 -17.97
N VAL A 245 -2.62 18.98 -18.91
CA VAL A 245 -3.89 18.59 -19.55
C VAL A 245 -3.64 17.63 -20.71
N ILE A 246 -4.47 16.60 -20.80
CA ILE A 246 -4.59 15.70 -21.94
C ILE A 246 -5.68 16.24 -22.87
N GLY A 247 -5.35 16.43 -24.15
CA GLY A 247 -6.29 16.93 -25.15
C GLY A 247 -6.73 18.39 -24.92
N ASP A 248 -7.99 18.70 -25.23
CA ASP A 248 -8.55 20.05 -25.11
C ASP A 248 -9.22 20.31 -23.73
N LYS A 249 -8.59 21.16 -22.91
CA LYS A 249 -9.13 21.59 -21.60
C LYS A 249 -10.55 22.16 -21.66
N SER A 250 -10.88 22.82 -22.77
CA SER A 250 -12.14 23.56 -22.92
C SER A 250 -13.30 22.70 -23.42
N ALA A 251 -13.01 21.52 -23.97
CA ALA A 251 -14.03 20.63 -24.53
C ALA A 251 -15.03 20.16 -23.46
N ASP A 252 -16.32 20.16 -23.84
CA ASP A 252 -17.41 19.64 -23.03
C ASP A 252 -18.34 18.83 -23.93
N TYR A 253 -18.25 17.51 -23.81
CA TYR A 253 -19.01 16.56 -24.62
C TYR A 253 -20.23 16.00 -23.88
N ARG A 254 -20.51 16.52 -22.67
CA ARG A 254 -21.71 16.17 -21.92
C ARG A 254 -22.93 16.76 -22.60
N ASP A 255 -23.95 15.93 -22.83
CA ASP A 255 -25.25 16.41 -23.28
C ASP A 255 -26.09 16.97 -22.12
N GLY A 256 -27.31 17.42 -22.42
CA GLY A 256 -28.23 17.96 -21.41
C GLY A 256 -28.62 16.97 -20.30
N ASN A 257 -28.38 15.68 -20.52
CA ASN A 257 -28.61 14.59 -19.56
C ASN A 257 -27.33 14.15 -18.84
N GLY A 258 -26.20 14.85 -19.05
CA GLY A 258 -24.91 14.51 -18.44
C GLY A 258 -24.26 13.25 -19.03
N ILE A 259 -24.71 12.78 -20.21
CA ILE A 259 -24.14 11.63 -20.90
C ILE A 259 -23.09 12.11 -21.91
N ILE A 260 -21.98 11.38 -22.03
CA ILE A 260 -20.92 11.65 -22.99
C ILE A 260 -20.97 10.58 -24.09
N LEU A 261 -21.55 10.91 -25.26
CA LEU A 261 -21.60 10.02 -26.43
C LEU A 261 -20.87 10.57 -27.66
N LYS A 262 -20.11 11.66 -27.49
CA LYS A 262 -19.31 12.32 -28.53
C LYS A 262 -17.93 12.66 -27.99
N GLY A 263 -17.08 13.20 -28.85
CA GLY A 263 -15.70 13.54 -28.52
C GLY A 263 -14.74 12.36 -28.64
N PRO A 264 -13.43 12.63 -28.63
CA PRO A 264 -12.40 11.61 -28.61
C PRO A 264 -12.40 10.88 -27.25
N GLU A 265 -11.92 9.64 -27.29
CA GLU A 265 -11.72 8.79 -26.12
C GLU A 265 -10.28 8.32 -26.14
N TYR A 266 -9.62 8.35 -25.00
CA TYR A 266 -8.20 8.03 -24.91
C TYR A 266 -7.95 6.89 -23.93
N LEU A 267 -6.82 6.22 -24.10
CA LEU A 267 -6.21 5.33 -23.11
C LEU A 267 -4.85 5.92 -22.76
N THR A 268 -4.59 6.17 -21.48
CA THR A 268 -3.36 6.84 -21.03
C THR A 268 -2.63 5.98 -20.00
N VAL A 269 -1.30 5.94 -20.15
CA VAL A 269 -0.37 5.42 -19.15
C VAL A 269 0.13 6.59 -18.31
N PHE A 270 -0.01 6.47 -16.99
CA PHE A 270 0.47 7.43 -16.01
C PHE A 270 1.61 6.83 -15.19
N ARG A 271 2.69 7.60 -15.03
CA ARG A 271 3.83 7.20 -14.22
C ARG A 271 3.44 7.12 -12.74
N GLY A 272 3.83 6.05 -12.06
CA GLY A 272 3.47 5.84 -10.65
C GLY A 272 4.01 6.89 -9.69
N THR A 273 5.24 7.37 -9.88
CA THR A 273 5.89 8.25 -8.88
C THR A 273 5.24 9.63 -8.71
N ASP A 274 4.66 10.19 -9.77
CA ASP A 274 4.12 11.56 -9.78
C ASP A 274 2.81 11.73 -10.56
N GLY A 275 2.27 10.64 -11.11
CA GLY A 275 1.03 10.65 -11.88
C GLY A 275 1.14 11.38 -13.21
N ALA A 276 2.35 11.63 -13.74
CA ALA A 276 2.53 12.28 -15.03
C ALA A 276 2.07 11.36 -16.19
N ALA A 277 1.37 11.92 -17.17
CA ALA A 277 1.02 11.17 -18.38
C ALA A 277 2.27 10.87 -19.22
N ILE A 278 2.59 9.58 -19.42
CA ILE A 278 3.72 9.12 -20.24
C ILE A 278 3.31 9.10 -21.71
N THR A 279 2.25 8.35 -22.02
CA THR A 279 1.74 8.20 -23.38
C THR A 279 0.22 8.09 -23.37
N THR A 280 -0.38 8.60 -24.44
CA THR A 280 -1.83 8.64 -24.64
C THR A 280 -2.13 8.20 -26.06
N ILE A 281 -2.96 7.16 -26.20
CA ILE A 281 -3.44 6.65 -27.48
C ILE A 281 -4.97 6.76 -27.56
N GLU A 282 -5.54 6.53 -28.74
CA GLU A 282 -7.00 6.41 -28.88
C GLU A 282 -7.52 5.15 -28.15
N TYR A 283 -8.63 5.30 -27.42
CA TYR A 283 -9.27 4.18 -26.74
C TYR A 283 -9.90 3.23 -27.76
N THR A 284 -9.49 1.95 -27.74
CA THR A 284 -10.00 0.91 -28.64
C THR A 284 -10.74 -0.19 -27.85
N PRO A 285 -11.96 -0.59 -28.26
CA PRO A 285 -12.66 -0.08 -29.44
C PRO A 285 -13.31 1.31 -29.22
N SER A 286 -13.36 2.08 -30.31
CA SER A 286 -14.08 3.37 -30.33
C SER A 286 -15.58 3.19 -30.11
N ARG A 287 -16.23 4.19 -29.50
CA ARG A 287 -17.69 4.25 -29.38
C ARG A 287 -18.41 4.14 -30.73
N ASN A 288 -17.77 4.61 -31.80
CA ASN A 288 -18.35 4.84 -33.12
C ASN A 288 -18.39 3.61 -34.04
N ILE A 289 -17.96 2.44 -33.56
CA ILE A 289 -17.74 1.23 -34.37
C ILE A 289 -18.94 0.78 -35.21
N LEU A 290 -20.17 1.21 -34.95
CA LEU A 290 -21.26 1.30 -35.95
C LEU A 290 -22.28 2.36 -35.53
N SER A 291 -21.97 3.64 -35.74
CA SER A 291 -22.83 4.80 -35.45
C SER A 291 -24.32 4.51 -35.66
N HIS A 292 -25.16 5.01 -34.75
CA HIS A 292 -26.61 5.07 -34.87
C HIS A 292 -27.00 5.69 -36.22
N SER A 293 -27.15 4.86 -37.26
CA SER A 293 -27.44 5.33 -38.63
C SER A 293 -28.76 6.10 -38.71
N SER A 294 -29.56 6.03 -37.64
CA SER A 294 -30.63 6.96 -37.30
C SER A 294 -30.84 6.98 -35.77
N PRO A 295 -31.62 7.93 -35.22
CA PRO A 295 -32.06 7.93 -33.82
C PRO A 295 -32.83 6.68 -33.39
N GLN A 296 -33.24 5.80 -34.31
CA GLN A 296 -33.92 4.54 -34.03
C GLN A 296 -32.99 3.31 -34.16
N ALA A 297 -31.83 3.47 -34.82
CA ALA A 297 -30.86 2.40 -34.97
C ALA A 297 -30.12 2.18 -33.65
N LYS A 298 -30.19 0.97 -33.09
CA LYS A 298 -29.54 0.61 -31.81
C LYS A 298 -28.02 0.32 -31.93
N GLY A 299 -27.47 0.42 -33.14
CA GLY A 299 -26.08 0.05 -33.43
C GLY A 299 -25.75 -1.39 -33.02
N LYS A 300 -24.46 -1.71 -32.93
CA LYS A 300 -23.97 -3.01 -32.44
C LYS A 300 -24.02 -3.14 -30.92
N TRP A 301 -24.08 -2.02 -30.21
CA TRP A 301 -24.17 -1.99 -28.76
C TRP A 301 -25.56 -2.35 -28.23
N GLY A 302 -26.58 -2.43 -29.07
CA GLY A 302 -27.92 -2.85 -28.65
C GLY A 302 -28.78 -1.75 -27.99
N ASP A 303 -28.27 -0.51 -27.87
CA ASP A 303 -29.03 0.68 -27.52
C ASP A 303 -28.46 1.98 -28.10
N ASN A 304 -29.26 3.05 -28.00
CA ASN A 304 -28.98 4.37 -28.57
C ASN A 304 -28.87 5.50 -27.54
N TYR A 305 -28.85 5.17 -26.26
CA TYR A 305 -28.88 6.15 -25.16
C TYR A 305 -27.66 6.07 -24.23
N GLY A 306 -26.68 5.22 -24.57
CA GLY A 306 -25.38 5.24 -23.90
C GLY A 306 -25.22 4.24 -22.76
N ASN A 307 -26.06 3.20 -22.70
CA ASN A 307 -25.94 2.23 -21.61
C ASN A 307 -24.89 1.17 -21.93
N ARG A 308 -25.16 0.30 -22.92
CA ARG A 308 -24.30 -0.85 -23.24
C ARG A 308 -22.95 -0.44 -23.84
N CYS A 309 -22.90 0.68 -24.55
CA CYS A 309 -21.65 1.18 -25.13
C CYS A 309 -20.70 1.79 -24.09
N GLU A 310 -21.17 2.12 -22.89
CA GLU A 310 -20.34 2.66 -21.81
C GLU A 310 -20.08 1.62 -20.71
N ARG A 311 -20.20 0.33 -21.04
CA ARG A 311 -19.86 -0.77 -20.15
C ARG A 311 -18.40 -1.16 -20.36
N TYR A 312 -17.53 -0.75 -19.46
CA TYR A 312 -16.10 -1.01 -19.54
C TYR A 312 -15.66 -2.00 -18.49
N LEU A 313 -14.69 -2.85 -18.84
CA LEU A 313 -13.98 -3.72 -17.91
C LEU A 313 -12.48 -3.56 -18.16
N ALA A 314 -11.65 -3.90 -17.18
CA ALA A 314 -10.21 -3.99 -17.35
C ALA A 314 -9.62 -5.14 -16.52
N ALA A 315 -8.45 -5.61 -16.92
CA ALA A 315 -7.68 -6.61 -16.20
C ALA A 315 -6.19 -6.48 -16.53
N THR A 316 -5.36 -7.15 -15.75
CA THR A 316 -3.95 -7.38 -16.04
C THR A 316 -3.71 -8.88 -16.21
N GLY A 317 -2.85 -9.29 -17.12
CA GLY A 317 -2.52 -10.71 -17.31
C GLY A 317 -1.22 -10.93 -18.10
N TYR A 318 -0.57 -12.05 -17.86
CA TYR A 318 0.68 -12.47 -18.49
C TYR A 318 0.41 -13.20 -19.82
N LEU A 319 0.05 -12.43 -20.85
CA LEU A 319 -0.37 -12.98 -22.16
C LEU A 319 0.77 -13.54 -23.01
N ASP A 320 2.02 -13.28 -22.64
CA ASP A 320 3.21 -13.95 -23.20
C ASP A 320 3.84 -14.96 -22.22
N GLY A 321 3.19 -15.16 -21.06
CA GLY A 321 3.62 -16.00 -19.97
C GLY A 321 4.72 -15.42 -19.08
N VAL A 322 5.19 -14.18 -19.34
CA VAL A 322 6.36 -13.60 -18.68
C VAL A 322 6.14 -12.17 -18.22
N HIS A 323 5.65 -11.29 -19.09
CA HIS A 323 5.45 -9.87 -18.84
C HIS A 323 3.95 -9.55 -18.74
N PRO A 324 3.56 -8.60 -17.88
CA PRO A 324 2.16 -8.21 -17.74
C PRO A 324 1.70 -7.38 -18.95
N SER A 325 0.54 -7.73 -19.49
CA SER A 325 -0.21 -6.95 -20.47
C SER A 325 -1.43 -6.31 -19.80
N ALA A 326 -1.80 -5.11 -20.25
CA ALA A 326 -3.04 -4.46 -19.84
C ALA A 326 -4.19 -4.85 -20.77
N ILE A 327 -5.33 -5.24 -20.22
CA ILE A 327 -6.49 -5.73 -20.97
C ILE A 327 -7.66 -4.79 -20.69
N PHE A 328 -8.28 -4.26 -21.75
CA PHE A 328 -9.46 -3.40 -21.65
C PHE A 328 -10.58 -3.95 -22.51
N ALA A 329 -11.78 -4.01 -21.96
CA ALA A 329 -12.97 -4.47 -22.67
C ALA A 329 -14.06 -3.41 -22.70
N ARG A 330 -14.89 -3.50 -23.74
CA ARG A 330 -16.07 -2.65 -23.93
C ARG A 330 -17.25 -3.47 -24.44
N GLY A 331 -18.36 -3.39 -23.71
CA GLY A 331 -19.62 -4.09 -23.97
C GLY A 331 -19.59 -5.58 -23.62
N TYR A 332 -20.71 -6.07 -23.08
CA TYR A 332 -20.89 -7.49 -22.74
C TYR A 332 -22.35 -7.96 -22.81
N TYR A 333 -23.34 -7.07 -22.75
CA TYR A 333 -24.76 -7.40 -22.94
C TYR A 333 -25.17 -7.60 -24.41
N SER A 334 -24.28 -7.38 -25.36
CA SER A 334 -24.51 -7.53 -26.80
C SER A 334 -23.16 -7.73 -27.47
N SER A 335 -22.75 -6.84 -28.36
CA SER A 335 -21.38 -6.86 -28.86
C SER A 335 -20.38 -6.65 -27.74
N ALA A 336 -19.27 -7.38 -27.83
CA ALA A 336 -18.20 -7.37 -26.87
C ALA A 336 -16.85 -7.29 -27.60
N TYR A 337 -15.96 -6.50 -27.03
CA TYR A 337 -14.63 -6.26 -27.57
C TYR A 337 -13.64 -6.29 -26.43
N VAL A 338 -12.50 -6.94 -26.66
CA VAL A 338 -11.41 -7.05 -25.69
C VAL A 338 -10.13 -6.70 -26.42
N ALA A 339 -9.38 -5.74 -25.89
CA ALA A 339 -8.13 -5.27 -26.44
C ALA A 339 -7.03 -5.47 -25.41
N ALA A 340 -5.94 -6.13 -25.80
CA ALA A 340 -4.75 -6.27 -24.99
C ALA A 340 -3.67 -5.30 -25.46
N TYR A 341 -2.90 -4.76 -24.53
CA TYR A 341 -1.84 -3.80 -24.78
C TYR A 341 -0.58 -4.16 -24.00
N ASP A 342 0.56 -3.94 -24.64
CA ASP A 342 1.88 -4.04 -24.03
C ASP A 342 2.49 -2.64 -23.93
N PHE A 343 3.13 -2.32 -22.81
CA PHE A 343 3.81 -1.04 -22.58
C PHE A 343 5.31 -1.27 -22.43
N ASP A 344 6.14 -0.48 -23.13
CA ASP A 344 7.60 -0.65 -23.15
C ASP A 344 8.36 0.48 -22.43
N GLY A 345 7.68 1.18 -21.52
CA GLY A 345 8.20 2.36 -20.81
C GLY A 345 8.00 3.67 -21.56
N LYS A 346 7.56 3.59 -22.83
CA LYS A 346 7.34 4.77 -23.66
C LYS A 346 6.07 4.70 -24.48
N ASP A 347 5.85 3.61 -25.21
CA ASP A 347 4.77 3.45 -26.17
C ASP A 347 3.81 2.34 -25.69
N LEU A 348 2.50 2.66 -25.64
CA LEU A 348 1.47 1.67 -25.38
C LEU A 348 1.02 1.07 -26.72
N LYS A 349 1.26 -0.22 -26.93
CA LYS A 349 1.06 -0.90 -28.21
C LYS A 349 -0.06 -1.91 -28.11
N LEU A 350 -1.01 -1.86 -29.05
CA LEU A 350 -2.05 -2.87 -29.17
C LEU A 350 -1.41 -4.22 -29.53
N ARG A 351 -1.56 -5.21 -28.64
CA ARG A 351 -1.13 -6.60 -28.84
C ARG A 351 -2.11 -7.32 -29.76
N TRP A 352 -3.39 -7.29 -29.41
CA TRP A 352 -4.47 -7.84 -30.22
C TRP A 352 -5.82 -7.20 -29.85
N LEU A 353 -6.81 -7.36 -30.72
CA LEU A 353 -8.20 -6.92 -30.52
C LEU A 353 -9.16 -8.03 -30.92
N HIS A 354 -9.87 -8.59 -29.93
CA HIS A 354 -10.99 -9.47 -30.14
C HIS A 354 -12.27 -8.68 -30.41
N LYS A 355 -13.07 -9.13 -31.38
CA LYS A 355 -14.36 -8.51 -31.73
C LYS A 355 -15.44 -9.58 -31.82
N SER A 356 -16.53 -9.38 -31.09
CA SER A 356 -17.73 -10.22 -31.15
C SER A 356 -18.95 -9.35 -31.36
N GLU A 357 -19.47 -9.34 -32.59
CA GLU A 357 -20.52 -8.41 -33.04
C GLU A 357 -21.82 -9.09 -33.51
N ASP A 358 -21.79 -10.42 -33.56
CA ASP A 358 -22.86 -11.24 -34.11
C ASP A 358 -23.54 -12.03 -32.98
N PRO A 359 -24.88 -11.96 -32.87
CA PRO A 359 -25.62 -12.74 -31.89
C PRO A 359 -25.28 -14.23 -31.92
N GLY A 360 -25.07 -14.80 -30.73
CA GLY A 360 -24.78 -16.24 -30.55
C GLY A 360 -23.35 -16.67 -30.92
N LYS A 361 -22.44 -15.74 -31.24
CA LYS A 361 -21.04 -16.05 -31.58
C LYS A 361 -20.06 -15.35 -30.63
N GLY A 362 -18.90 -15.96 -30.43
CA GLY A 362 -17.80 -15.39 -29.64
C GLY A 362 -18.25 -14.95 -28.25
N LEU A 363 -17.85 -13.76 -27.84
CA LEU A 363 -18.17 -13.14 -26.56
C LEU A 363 -19.53 -12.42 -26.53
N TYR A 364 -20.32 -12.47 -27.61
CA TYR A 364 -21.58 -11.75 -27.67
C TYR A 364 -22.54 -12.19 -26.55
N GLU A 365 -23.01 -11.25 -25.74
CA GLU A 365 -23.89 -11.48 -24.57
C GLU A 365 -23.29 -12.33 -23.42
N GLN A 366 -21.98 -12.59 -23.39
CA GLN A 366 -21.39 -13.53 -22.41
C GLN A 366 -20.73 -12.88 -21.19
N GLY A 367 -20.34 -11.60 -21.27
CA GLY A 367 -19.51 -11.00 -20.23
C GLY A 367 -20.27 -10.66 -18.96
N ASN A 368 -19.54 -10.65 -17.84
CA ASN A 368 -20.03 -10.23 -16.53
C ASN A 368 -19.68 -8.78 -16.25
N HIS A 369 -20.11 -8.28 -15.10
CA HIS A 369 -19.63 -7.02 -14.52
C HIS A 369 -18.23 -7.12 -13.90
N SER A 370 -17.33 -7.90 -14.48
CA SER A 370 -15.96 -8.09 -13.98
C SER A 370 -15.14 -8.82 -15.04
N LEU A 371 -13.81 -8.69 -14.96
CA LEU A 371 -12.86 -9.27 -15.89
C LEU A 371 -11.61 -9.71 -15.12
N GLN A 372 -11.13 -10.91 -15.40
CA GLN A 372 -9.89 -11.44 -14.81
C GLN A 372 -9.10 -12.17 -15.89
N ALA A 373 -7.79 -12.27 -15.68
CA ALA A 373 -6.91 -13.08 -16.50
C ALA A 373 -6.05 -13.98 -15.62
N ALA A 374 -5.94 -15.24 -16.02
CA ALA A 374 -5.24 -16.30 -15.29
C ALA A 374 -4.93 -17.45 -16.24
N ASP A 375 -3.88 -18.20 -15.97
CA ASP A 375 -3.53 -19.43 -16.67
C ASP A 375 -4.53 -20.53 -16.30
N LEU A 376 -5.50 -20.80 -17.17
CA LEU A 376 -6.60 -21.71 -16.86
C LEU A 376 -6.19 -23.17 -17.03
N ASP A 377 -5.23 -23.48 -17.90
CA ASP A 377 -4.85 -24.85 -18.24
C ASP A 377 -3.41 -25.27 -17.88
N GLY A 378 -2.65 -24.37 -17.29
CA GLY A 378 -1.28 -24.60 -16.83
C GLY A 378 -0.25 -24.59 -17.96
N ASP A 379 -0.54 -23.96 -19.10
CA ASP A 379 0.40 -23.86 -20.22
C ASP A 379 1.43 -22.71 -20.06
N GLY A 380 1.28 -21.91 -19.02
CA GLY A 380 2.14 -20.78 -18.65
C GLY A 380 1.60 -19.42 -19.08
N TYR A 381 0.58 -19.37 -19.94
CA TYR A 381 0.02 -18.13 -20.49
C TYR A 381 -1.31 -17.81 -19.82
N ASP A 382 -1.59 -16.53 -19.55
CA ASP A 382 -2.91 -16.16 -19.02
C ASP A 382 -3.98 -16.11 -20.12
N GLU A 383 -5.08 -16.82 -19.91
CA GLU A 383 -6.34 -16.62 -20.62
C GLU A 383 -7.09 -15.41 -20.08
N VAL A 384 -7.98 -14.84 -20.91
CA VAL A 384 -8.88 -13.77 -20.47
C VAL A 384 -10.27 -14.34 -20.23
N PHE A 385 -10.68 -14.36 -18.96
CA PHE A 385 -12.00 -14.79 -18.55
C PHE A 385 -13.02 -13.65 -18.72
N PHE A 386 -14.13 -13.94 -19.40
CA PHE A 386 -15.13 -12.95 -19.79
C PHE A 386 -16.54 -13.44 -19.45
N GLY A 387 -16.81 -13.66 -18.15
CA GLY A 387 -18.07 -14.26 -17.70
C GLY A 387 -18.26 -15.65 -18.31
N ALA A 388 -19.39 -15.89 -18.97
CA ALA A 388 -19.77 -17.15 -19.62
C ALA A 388 -18.92 -17.55 -20.87
N ALA A 389 -17.75 -16.94 -21.06
CA ALA A 389 -16.81 -17.24 -22.15
C ALA A 389 -15.37 -16.92 -21.73
N ALA A 390 -14.40 -17.40 -22.50
CA ALA A 390 -12.99 -17.04 -22.32
C ALA A 390 -12.27 -16.88 -23.66
N LEU A 391 -11.20 -16.09 -23.67
CA LEU A 391 -10.24 -15.97 -24.76
C LEU A 391 -8.91 -16.60 -24.37
N ASN A 392 -8.20 -17.16 -25.35
CA ASN A 392 -6.80 -17.55 -25.20
C ASN A 392 -5.92 -16.29 -25.06
N HIS A 393 -4.68 -16.49 -24.61
CA HIS A 393 -3.67 -15.44 -24.47
C HIS A 393 -3.41 -14.62 -25.75
N ASP A 394 -3.68 -15.18 -26.93
CA ASP A 394 -3.55 -14.54 -28.25
C ASP A 394 -4.81 -13.79 -28.73
N GLY A 395 -5.86 -13.76 -27.90
CA GLY A 395 -7.14 -13.10 -28.19
C GLY A 395 -8.10 -13.95 -29.04
N THR A 396 -7.76 -15.18 -29.39
CA THR A 396 -8.70 -16.10 -30.04
C THR A 396 -9.72 -16.64 -29.04
N LEU A 397 -10.91 -17.03 -29.53
CA LEU A 397 -11.95 -17.59 -28.66
C LEU A 397 -11.48 -18.95 -28.12
N ARG A 398 -11.46 -19.09 -26.80
CA ARG A 398 -11.20 -20.37 -26.13
C ARG A 398 -12.48 -21.18 -26.05
N TYR A 399 -13.50 -20.62 -25.40
CA TYR A 399 -14.82 -21.25 -25.29
C TYR A 399 -15.94 -20.21 -25.13
N ARG A 400 -17.17 -20.68 -25.36
CA ARG A 400 -18.43 -19.98 -25.08
C ARG A 400 -19.42 -20.98 -24.50
N THR A 401 -19.91 -20.76 -23.28
CA THR A 401 -20.93 -21.64 -22.69
C THR A 401 -22.32 -21.33 -23.26
N GLY A 402 -22.57 -20.07 -23.63
CA GLY A 402 -23.87 -19.61 -24.12
C GLY A 402 -24.90 -19.37 -23.01
N LEU A 403 -24.47 -19.37 -21.74
CA LEU A 403 -25.34 -19.12 -20.58
C LEU A 403 -25.62 -17.63 -20.36
N GLY A 404 -24.83 -16.75 -20.98
CA GLY A 404 -25.05 -15.32 -20.99
C GLY A 404 -24.52 -14.58 -19.75
N HIS A 405 -24.90 -13.32 -19.65
CA HIS A 405 -24.45 -12.37 -18.63
C HIS A 405 -24.67 -12.83 -17.18
N GLY A 406 -23.70 -12.47 -16.32
CA GLY A 406 -23.69 -12.68 -14.88
C GLY A 406 -23.13 -11.50 -14.06
N ASP A 407 -23.34 -11.58 -12.75
CA ASP A 407 -23.05 -10.51 -11.78
C ASP A 407 -21.89 -10.83 -10.81
N ALA A 408 -21.48 -12.10 -10.72
CA ALA A 408 -20.40 -12.56 -9.85
C ALA A 408 -19.69 -13.77 -10.45
N HIS A 409 -18.36 -13.82 -10.36
CA HIS A 409 -17.56 -14.94 -10.84
C HIS A 409 -16.36 -15.19 -9.92
N HIS A 410 -15.85 -16.41 -9.93
CA HIS A 410 -14.69 -16.83 -9.15
C HIS A 410 -13.84 -17.75 -10.03
N ILE A 411 -12.52 -17.54 -10.04
CA ILE A 411 -11.55 -18.37 -10.77
C ILE A 411 -10.51 -18.83 -9.76
N ALA A 412 -10.40 -20.14 -9.56
CA ALA A 412 -9.47 -20.72 -8.60
C ALA A 412 -9.26 -22.20 -8.91
N ASP A 413 -8.29 -22.80 -8.22
CA ASP A 413 -8.17 -24.26 -8.09
C ASP A 413 -9.24 -24.75 -7.09
N MET A 414 -10.48 -24.86 -7.55
CA MET A 414 -11.64 -25.17 -6.70
C MET A 414 -11.77 -26.68 -6.50
N ASP A 415 -11.47 -27.45 -7.53
CA ASP A 415 -11.38 -28.91 -7.50
C ASP A 415 -9.90 -29.34 -7.56
N PRO A 416 -9.19 -29.40 -6.41
CA PRO A 416 -7.76 -29.72 -6.39
C PRO A 416 -7.42 -31.15 -6.85
N ASP A 417 -8.43 -31.97 -7.18
CA ASP A 417 -8.25 -33.29 -7.77
C ASP A 417 -8.47 -33.28 -9.31
N ARG A 418 -8.75 -32.11 -9.90
CA ARG A 418 -8.87 -31.86 -11.33
C ARG A 418 -7.75 -30.92 -11.80
N PRO A 419 -7.02 -31.24 -12.87
CA PRO A 419 -6.00 -30.33 -13.40
C PRO A 419 -6.60 -29.06 -14.04
N GLY A 420 -5.97 -27.92 -13.78
CA GLY A 420 -6.37 -26.60 -14.28
C GLY A 420 -7.23 -25.84 -13.29
N LEU A 421 -7.59 -24.61 -13.63
CA LEU A 421 -8.48 -23.79 -12.82
C LEU A 421 -9.95 -24.02 -13.23
N GLU A 422 -10.84 -23.94 -12.25
CA GLU A 422 -12.29 -23.89 -12.48
C GLU A 422 -12.79 -22.45 -12.44
N SER A 423 -13.97 -22.26 -13.04
CA SER A 423 -14.76 -21.05 -12.87
C SER A 423 -16.13 -21.38 -12.27
N TRP A 424 -16.48 -20.65 -11.21
CA TRP A 424 -17.84 -20.59 -10.67
C TRP A 424 -18.50 -19.27 -11.08
N ASP A 425 -19.69 -19.34 -11.66
CA ASP A 425 -20.39 -18.18 -12.22
C ASP A 425 -21.90 -18.23 -11.95
N VAL A 426 -22.54 -17.07 -11.93
CA VAL A 426 -24.00 -16.92 -11.76
C VAL A 426 -24.59 -16.17 -12.94
N HIS A 427 -25.84 -16.47 -13.33
CA HIS A 427 -26.43 -15.92 -14.55
C HIS A 427 -27.72 -15.12 -14.29
N GLU A 428 -27.80 -13.92 -14.89
CA GLU A 428 -29.00 -13.06 -14.86
C GLU A 428 -30.07 -13.54 -15.87
N HIS A 429 -29.64 -14.23 -16.93
CA HIS A 429 -30.52 -14.72 -17.99
C HIS A 429 -31.53 -15.75 -17.46
N LYS A 430 -32.81 -15.38 -17.48
CA LYS A 430 -33.93 -16.23 -17.01
C LYS A 430 -34.23 -17.42 -17.92
N ASP A 431 -33.66 -17.43 -19.11
CA ASP A 431 -33.77 -18.50 -20.11
C ASP A 431 -32.47 -19.31 -20.26
N ALA A 432 -31.43 -19.01 -19.46
CA ALA A 432 -30.23 -19.83 -19.39
C ALA A 432 -30.56 -21.25 -18.93
N LYS A 433 -29.69 -22.21 -19.26
CA LYS A 433 -29.86 -23.59 -18.78
C LYS A 433 -29.70 -23.68 -17.26
N TYR A 434 -28.76 -22.92 -16.72
CA TYR A 434 -28.40 -22.90 -15.32
C TYR A 434 -28.44 -21.48 -14.75
N THR A 435 -28.81 -21.35 -13.48
CA THR A 435 -28.80 -20.09 -12.74
C THR A 435 -27.44 -19.81 -12.10
N ASP A 436 -26.67 -20.86 -11.86
CA ASP A 436 -25.27 -20.86 -11.46
C ASP A 436 -24.60 -22.15 -11.96
N GLU A 437 -23.28 -22.14 -12.13
CA GLU A 437 -22.56 -23.29 -12.65
C GLU A 437 -21.07 -23.28 -12.31
N LEU A 438 -20.51 -24.48 -12.17
CA LEU A 438 -19.08 -24.75 -12.11
C LEU A 438 -18.61 -25.32 -13.44
N ARG A 439 -17.64 -24.68 -14.08
CA ARG A 439 -17.03 -25.11 -15.35
C ARG A 439 -15.55 -25.32 -15.22
N ALA A 440 -15.06 -26.27 -16.03
CA ALA A 440 -13.64 -26.50 -16.22
C ALA A 440 -12.99 -25.42 -17.11
N ASN A 441 -11.66 -25.43 -17.15
CA ASN A 441 -10.82 -24.55 -17.97
C ASN A 441 -11.10 -24.55 -19.50
N ASP A 442 -11.80 -25.56 -20.03
CA ASP A 442 -12.20 -25.65 -21.43
C ASP A 442 -13.65 -25.21 -21.69
N GLY A 443 -14.35 -24.74 -20.66
CA GLY A 443 -15.75 -24.32 -20.72
C GLY A 443 -16.76 -25.46 -20.58
N THR A 444 -16.31 -26.69 -20.34
CA THR A 444 -17.20 -27.81 -20.02
C THR A 444 -17.86 -27.58 -18.66
N ILE A 445 -19.19 -27.49 -18.66
CA ILE A 445 -19.99 -27.43 -17.43
C ILE A 445 -19.82 -28.75 -16.66
N ILE A 446 -19.25 -28.68 -15.47
CA ILE A 446 -19.08 -29.83 -14.55
C ILE A 446 -20.44 -30.11 -13.90
N TRP A 447 -21.05 -29.07 -13.33
CA TRP A 447 -22.42 -29.10 -12.80
C TRP A 447 -22.99 -27.68 -12.70
N GLY A 448 -24.30 -27.57 -12.54
CA GLY A 448 -24.96 -26.27 -12.31
C GLY A 448 -26.40 -26.45 -11.85
N THR A 449 -26.92 -25.44 -11.16
CA THR A 449 -28.32 -25.44 -10.69
C THR A 449 -29.24 -25.06 -11.84
N PRO A 450 -30.20 -25.90 -12.27
CA PRO A 450 -31.11 -25.57 -13.36
C PRO A 450 -31.90 -24.28 -13.09
N GLN A 451 -32.10 -23.45 -14.10
CA GLN A 451 -33.03 -22.31 -13.98
C GLN A 451 -34.43 -22.82 -13.59
N PRO A 452 -35.09 -22.23 -12.58
CA PRO A 452 -36.47 -22.57 -12.25
C PRO A 452 -37.44 -22.15 -13.38
N ASN A 453 -38.70 -22.58 -13.28
CA ASN A 453 -39.75 -22.11 -14.16
C ASN A 453 -40.88 -21.45 -13.33
N PRO A 454 -41.10 -20.12 -13.45
CA PRO A 454 -40.38 -19.17 -14.32
C PRO A 454 -38.93 -18.93 -13.86
N GLY A 455 -38.04 -18.61 -14.81
CA GLY A 455 -36.63 -18.34 -14.54
C GLY A 455 -36.40 -17.07 -13.74
N VAL A 456 -35.24 -17.01 -13.09
CA VAL A 456 -34.87 -15.96 -12.13
C VAL A 456 -33.49 -15.39 -12.45
N ASP A 457 -33.32 -14.13 -12.08
CA ASP A 457 -32.01 -13.48 -12.01
C ASP A 457 -31.31 -13.93 -10.72
N ASN A 458 -30.06 -14.39 -10.87
CA ASN A 458 -29.17 -14.77 -9.79
C ASN A 458 -27.99 -13.80 -9.68
N GLY A 459 -28.25 -12.61 -9.14
CA GLY A 459 -27.25 -11.54 -9.08
C GLY A 459 -26.11 -11.71 -8.07
N ARG A 460 -25.92 -12.86 -7.40
CA ARG A 460 -24.82 -13.12 -6.44
C ARG A 460 -24.44 -14.60 -6.35
N GLY A 461 -23.14 -14.86 -6.27
CA GLY A 461 -22.55 -16.17 -5.98
C GLY A 461 -21.27 -16.03 -5.18
N MET A 462 -20.81 -17.12 -4.57
CA MET A 462 -19.52 -17.21 -3.90
C MET A 462 -18.96 -18.62 -4.08
N ALA A 463 -17.64 -18.71 -4.25
CA ALA A 463 -16.86 -19.94 -4.14
C ALA A 463 -15.69 -19.71 -3.18
N ALA A 464 -15.58 -20.53 -2.13
CA ALA A 464 -14.54 -20.40 -1.11
C ALA A 464 -14.37 -21.73 -0.35
N ASP A 465 -13.16 -22.05 0.11
CA ASP A 465 -12.88 -23.19 1.01
C ASP A 465 -13.22 -22.76 2.44
N VAL A 466 -14.47 -22.96 2.85
CA VAL A 466 -14.96 -22.56 4.18
C VAL A 466 -15.18 -23.74 5.10
N ASP A 467 -15.36 -24.94 4.53
CA ASP A 467 -15.64 -26.17 5.26
C ASP A 467 -14.44 -27.12 5.27
N SER A 468 -13.70 -27.08 6.39
CA SER A 468 -12.57 -27.98 6.69
C SER A 468 -12.86 -29.49 6.62
N THR A 469 -14.12 -29.92 6.48
CA THR A 469 -14.50 -31.34 6.40
C THR A 469 -14.58 -31.90 4.98
N HIS A 470 -14.50 -31.03 3.97
CA HIS A 470 -14.49 -31.40 2.56
C HIS A 470 -13.21 -30.87 1.90
N ARG A 471 -12.82 -31.50 0.79
CA ARG A 471 -11.65 -31.09 0.00
C ARG A 471 -12.13 -30.31 -1.21
N GLY A 472 -11.48 -29.19 -1.49
CA GLY A 472 -11.88 -28.25 -2.53
C GLY A 472 -12.84 -27.20 -1.98
N TYR A 473 -13.35 -26.36 -2.87
CA TYR A 473 -14.17 -25.21 -2.47
C TYR A 473 -15.63 -25.61 -2.26
N GLU A 474 -16.32 -24.84 -1.42
CA GLU A 474 -17.77 -24.79 -1.38
C GLU A 474 -18.30 -23.68 -2.29
N MET A 475 -19.50 -23.89 -2.85
CA MET A 475 -20.16 -22.93 -3.71
C MET A 475 -21.62 -22.73 -3.32
N TRP A 476 -22.06 -21.47 -3.36
CA TRP A 476 -23.44 -21.09 -3.12
C TRP A 476 -23.79 -19.82 -3.90
N SER A 477 -25.09 -19.61 -4.12
CA SER A 477 -25.60 -18.44 -4.84
C SER A 477 -26.97 -18.03 -4.33
N ALA A 478 -27.43 -16.82 -4.67
CA ALA A 478 -28.70 -16.28 -4.19
C ALA A 478 -29.91 -17.12 -4.65
N LYS A 479 -29.76 -17.89 -5.74
CA LYS A 479 -30.80 -18.74 -6.35
C LYS A 479 -30.45 -20.22 -6.47
N GLY A 480 -29.27 -20.65 -6.00
CA GLY A 480 -28.76 -22.02 -6.11
C GLY A 480 -29.42 -23.04 -5.16
N GLY A 481 -30.21 -22.58 -4.18
CA GLY A 481 -30.98 -23.47 -3.29
C GLY A 481 -30.16 -24.14 -2.17
N GLY A 482 -28.91 -23.73 -1.96
CA GLY A 482 -28.05 -24.18 -0.87
C GLY A 482 -26.57 -23.91 -1.11
N MET A 483 -25.77 -24.48 -0.22
CA MET A 483 -24.32 -24.58 -0.34
C MET A 483 -23.95 -26.01 -0.71
N PHE A 484 -23.02 -26.15 -1.64
CA PHE A 484 -22.59 -27.41 -2.22
C PHE A 484 -21.07 -27.53 -2.16
N THR A 485 -20.56 -28.74 -2.00
CA THR A 485 -19.15 -29.03 -2.25
C THR A 485 -18.83 -28.90 -3.72
N VAL A 486 -17.54 -28.85 -4.06
CA VAL A 486 -17.06 -28.89 -5.45
C VAL A 486 -17.56 -30.10 -6.25
N LYS A 487 -17.90 -31.21 -5.58
CA LYS A 487 -18.46 -32.43 -6.18
C LYS A 487 -19.99 -32.40 -6.31
N HIS A 488 -20.61 -31.23 -6.10
CA HIS A 488 -22.06 -31.00 -6.13
C HIS A 488 -22.84 -31.75 -5.04
N GLU A 489 -22.20 -32.04 -3.91
CA GLU A 489 -22.89 -32.61 -2.74
C GLU A 489 -23.44 -31.49 -1.87
N ARG A 490 -24.74 -31.53 -1.56
CA ARG A 490 -25.39 -30.46 -0.80
C ARG A 490 -25.02 -30.54 0.68
N ILE A 491 -24.37 -29.49 1.18
CA ILE A 491 -24.02 -29.35 2.60
C ILE A 491 -25.22 -28.83 3.40
N GLY A 492 -25.94 -27.83 2.88
CA GLY A 492 -27.07 -27.23 3.59
C GLY A 492 -27.55 -25.93 2.99
N SER A 493 -28.17 -25.08 3.82
CA SER A 493 -28.57 -23.71 3.47
C SER A 493 -28.18 -22.73 4.58
N PRO A 494 -26.88 -22.64 4.93
CA PRO A 494 -26.43 -21.73 5.97
C PRO A 494 -26.68 -20.26 5.56
N ALA A 495 -26.84 -19.38 6.54
CA ALA A 495 -26.81 -17.94 6.32
C ALA A 495 -25.35 -17.50 6.17
N VAL A 496 -24.88 -17.40 4.93
CA VAL A 496 -23.52 -17.02 4.53
C VAL A 496 -23.59 -15.82 3.58
N SER A 497 -22.60 -14.93 3.62
CA SER A 497 -22.55 -13.80 2.68
C SER A 497 -22.20 -14.27 1.27
N GLN A 498 -22.55 -13.46 0.27
CA GLN A 498 -22.28 -13.70 -1.15
C GLN A 498 -21.69 -12.42 -1.74
N ASN A 499 -20.49 -12.08 -1.29
CA ASN A 499 -19.80 -10.86 -1.67
C ASN A 499 -18.30 -11.10 -1.85
N PHE A 500 -17.52 -11.13 -0.77
CA PHE A 500 -16.07 -11.40 -0.80
C PHE A 500 -15.70 -12.58 0.12
N ARG A 501 -14.54 -13.15 -0.15
CA ARG A 501 -13.77 -14.01 0.75
C ARG A 501 -12.55 -13.25 1.26
N ILE A 502 -11.97 -13.69 2.38
CA ILE A 502 -10.73 -13.13 2.93
C ILE A 502 -10.02 -14.15 3.83
N TYR A 503 -8.70 -14.25 3.74
CA TYR A 503 -7.86 -14.94 4.71
C TYR A 503 -7.47 -14.01 5.84
N PHE A 504 -8.13 -14.12 6.99
CA PHE A 504 -8.03 -13.14 8.06
C PHE A 504 -7.66 -13.74 9.42
N ASP A 505 -7.94 -15.02 9.66
CA ASP A 505 -7.59 -15.71 10.89
C ASP A 505 -6.21 -16.40 10.87
N GLY A 506 -6.07 -17.59 11.45
CA GLY A 506 -4.83 -18.34 11.48
C GLY A 506 -4.92 -19.71 10.81
N ASP A 507 -6.11 -20.20 10.43
CA ASP A 507 -6.28 -21.45 9.72
C ASP A 507 -6.08 -21.28 8.20
N LEU A 508 -6.47 -22.27 7.39
CA LEU A 508 -6.30 -22.26 5.92
C LEU A 508 -7.61 -22.05 5.18
N GLN A 509 -8.72 -21.98 5.90
CA GLN A 509 -10.05 -21.78 5.33
C GLN A 509 -10.30 -20.29 5.16
N ASP A 510 -11.16 -19.98 4.21
CA ASP A 510 -11.68 -18.65 3.96
C ASP A 510 -12.58 -18.17 5.10
N GLU A 511 -12.43 -16.89 5.45
CA GLU A 511 -13.51 -16.12 6.02
C GLU A 511 -14.33 -15.48 4.91
N LEU A 512 -15.55 -15.06 5.25
CA LEU A 512 -16.47 -14.39 4.34
C LEU A 512 -16.63 -12.93 4.73
N LEU A 513 -16.54 -12.04 3.75
CA LEU A 513 -16.56 -10.59 3.91
C LEU A 513 -17.78 -10.00 3.18
N ASP A 514 -18.46 -9.06 3.83
CA ASP A 514 -19.46 -8.19 3.22
C ASP A 514 -19.26 -6.75 3.71
N GLY A 515 -18.65 -5.93 2.86
CA GLY A 515 -18.22 -4.55 3.18
C GLY A 515 -17.10 -4.51 4.19
N ALA A 516 -17.46 -4.41 5.47
CA ALA A 516 -16.51 -4.41 6.59
C ALA A 516 -16.90 -5.43 7.68
N TYR A 517 -17.79 -6.37 7.33
CA TYR A 517 -18.30 -7.40 8.23
C TYR A 517 -17.72 -8.76 7.83
N VAL A 518 -16.90 -9.35 8.69
CA VAL A 518 -16.22 -10.62 8.46
C VAL A 518 -16.87 -11.71 9.30
N THR A 519 -17.16 -12.85 8.69
CA THR A 519 -17.70 -14.04 9.35
C THR A 519 -16.82 -15.26 9.07
N LYS A 520 -16.74 -16.17 10.04
CA LYS A 520 -16.07 -17.47 9.90
C LYS A 520 -17.13 -18.56 9.78
N PHE A 521 -16.97 -19.48 8.84
CA PHE A 521 -17.85 -20.63 8.76
C PHE A 521 -17.48 -21.69 9.81
N ASN A 522 -18.48 -22.21 10.51
CA ASN A 522 -18.33 -23.28 11.48
C ASN A 522 -18.82 -24.59 10.83
N SER A 523 -17.88 -25.41 10.35
CA SER A 523 -18.17 -26.71 9.69
C SER A 523 -19.09 -27.63 10.50
N LYS A 524 -18.91 -27.66 11.83
CA LYS A 524 -19.65 -28.58 12.70
C LYS A 524 -21.12 -28.18 12.82
N ASP A 525 -21.37 -26.90 12.99
CA ASP A 525 -22.72 -26.35 13.18
C ASP A 525 -23.38 -25.92 11.85
N ILE A 526 -22.63 -25.91 10.75
CA ILE A 526 -23.04 -25.50 9.40
C ILE A 526 -23.69 -24.10 9.44
N LYS A 527 -22.93 -23.12 9.93
CA LYS A 527 -23.36 -21.71 10.05
C LYS A 527 -22.17 -20.76 10.02
N ALA A 528 -22.40 -19.52 9.58
CA ALA A 528 -21.42 -18.45 9.74
C ALA A 528 -21.53 -17.80 11.12
N GLU A 529 -20.39 -17.52 11.75
CA GLU A 529 -20.27 -16.83 13.03
C GLU A 529 -19.49 -15.54 12.85
N VAL A 530 -19.87 -14.48 13.57
CA VAL A 530 -19.23 -13.17 13.47
C VAL A 530 -17.78 -13.26 13.91
N TYR A 531 -16.86 -12.94 12.99
CA TYR A 531 -15.43 -12.86 13.30
C TYR A 531 -15.03 -11.42 13.61
N PHE A 532 -15.44 -10.47 12.77
CA PHE A 532 -15.21 -9.03 12.94
C PHE A 532 -16.41 -8.22 12.46
N ASP A 533 -17.03 -7.47 13.36
CA ASP A 533 -18.07 -6.49 13.04
C ASP A 533 -17.45 -5.08 12.93
N GLY A 534 -16.86 -4.78 11.77
CA GLY A 534 -16.21 -3.50 11.49
C GLY A 534 -17.13 -2.29 11.66
N PRO A 535 -18.38 -2.29 11.14
CA PRO A 535 -19.32 -1.20 11.35
C PRO A 535 -19.54 -0.88 12.83
N ALA A 536 -19.79 -1.90 13.68
CA ALA A 536 -19.97 -1.69 15.10
C ALA A 536 -18.67 -1.31 15.83
N ALA A 537 -17.53 -1.86 15.41
CA ALA A 537 -16.25 -1.68 16.08
C ALA A 537 -15.58 -0.33 15.76
N LEU A 538 -15.58 0.08 14.49
CA LEU A 538 -14.81 1.22 13.99
C LEU A 538 -15.66 2.31 13.31
N GLY A 539 -16.96 2.08 13.08
CA GLY A 539 -17.80 3.00 12.30
C GLY A 539 -17.36 3.06 10.83
N VAL A 540 -16.95 1.92 10.29
CA VAL A 540 -16.51 1.75 8.89
C VAL A 540 -17.59 1.09 8.06
N THR A 541 -17.51 1.25 6.74
CA THR A 541 -18.49 0.70 5.79
C THR A 541 -17.83 0.36 4.47
N GLY A 542 -18.49 -0.47 3.66
CA GLY A 542 -18.10 -0.72 2.28
C GLY A 542 -18.43 0.46 1.35
N CYS A 543 -18.15 0.26 0.07
CA CYS A 543 -18.48 1.19 -1.00
C CYS A 543 -19.55 0.59 -1.94
N ASN A 544 -19.93 1.34 -2.98
CA ASN A 544 -20.79 0.85 -4.07
C ASN A 544 -22.22 0.41 -3.67
N GLY A 545 -22.80 1.05 -2.65
CA GLY A 545 -24.20 0.86 -2.27
C GLY A 545 -24.49 -0.57 -1.83
N THR A 546 -25.44 -1.24 -2.48
CA THR A 546 -25.80 -2.63 -2.13
C THR A 546 -24.75 -3.66 -2.55
N LYS A 547 -23.81 -3.32 -3.45
CA LYS A 547 -22.64 -4.17 -3.71
C LYS A 547 -21.79 -4.30 -2.45
N ASN A 548 -21.72 -3.22 -1.66
CA ASN A 548 -21.11 -3.20 -0.33
C ASN A 548 -19.71 -3.82 -0.35
N THR A 549 -18.88 -3.46 -1.32
CA THR A 549 -17.53 -4.00 -1.47
C THR A 549 -16.58 -3.33 -0.48
N PRO A 550 -15.50 -3.99 -0.03
CA PRO A 550 -14.38 -3.28 0.57
C PRO A 550 -13.80 -2.26 -0.43
N SER A 551 -12.93 -1.36 0.04
CA SER A 551 -12.15 -0.54 -0.90
C SER A 551 -11.04 -1.37 -1.55
N LEU A 552 -10.44 -2.29 -0.80
CA LEU A 552 -9.46 -3.28 -1.27
C LEU A 552 -9.35 -4.44 -0.27
N VAL A 553 -9.13 -5.66 -0.76
CA VAL A 553 -8.61 -6.80 0.02
C VAL A 553 -7.34 -7.31 -0.65
N ALA A 554 -6.22 -7.29 0.06
CA ALA A 554 -4.94 -7.77 -0.47
C ALA A 554 -3.95 -8.13 0.65
N ASP A 555 -3.06 -9.10 0.43
CA ASP A 555 -1.82 -9.26 1.23
C ASP A 555 -0.88 -8.08 0.97
N LEU A 556 -1.07 -6.99 1.73
CA LEU A 556 -0.35 -5.74 1.51
C LEU A 556 1.00 -5.74 2.22
N PHE A 557 1.13 -6.46 3.33
CA PHE A 557 2.34 -6.57 4.13
C PHE A 557 2.18 -7.70 5.16
N GLY A 558 3.21 -7.97 5.95
CA GLY A 558 3.14 -9.05 6.92
C GLY A 558 3.25 -10.41 6.26
N ASP A 559 2.57 -11.41 6.83
CA ASP A 559 2.56 -12.77 6.25
C ASP A 559 1.41 -12.93 5.24
N TRP A 560 1.18 -14.14 4.74
CA TRP A 560 0.28 -14.45 3.63
C TRP A 560 -1.21 -14.04 3.79
N ARG A 561 -1.62 -13.51 4.94
CA ARG A 561 -3.02 -13.16 5.20
C ARG A 561 -3.32 -11.78 4.67
N GLU A 562 -4.58 -11.56 4.38
CA GLU A 562 -5.02 -10.40 3.62
C GLU A 562 -5.40 -9.25 4.57
N GLU A 563 -4.99 -8.04 4.22
CA GLU A 563 -5.45 -6.81 4.84
C GLU A 563 -6.80 -6.37 4.26
N LEU A 564 -7.66 -5.83 5.15
CA LEU A 564 -8.94 -5.23 4.80
C LEU A 564 -8.81 -3.70 4.78
N VAL A 565 -8.99 -3.08 3.61
CA VAL A 565 -9.02 -1.62 3.45
C VAL A 565 -10.46 -1.15 3.30
N VAL A 566 -10.94 -0.33 4.24
CA VAL A 566 -12.33 0.15 4.30
C VAL A 566 -12.44 1.62 4.71
N ARG A 567 -13.47 2.29 4.21
CA ARG A 567 -13.70 3.72 4.48
C ARG A 567 -14.48 3.94 5.77
N SER A 568 -14.27 5.10 6.38
CA SER A 568 -15.17 5.61 7.41
C SER A 568 -16.59 5.81 6.85
N GLU A 569 -17.61 5.45 7.62
CA GLU A 569 -19.00 5.71 7.28
C GLU A 569 -19.31 7.22 7.27
N LYS A 570 -18.66 7.99 8.14
CA LYS A 570 -19.03 9.39 8.45
C LYS A 570 -17.97 10.42 8.11
N ASP A 571 -16.70 10.01 8.04
CA ASP A 571 -15.57 10.92 7.84
C ASP A 571 -14.83 10.59 6.54
N PRO A 572 -15.12 11.28 5.42
CA PRO A 572 -14.47 11.00 4.15
C PRO A 572 -12.96 11.29 4.15
N THR A 573 -12.43 11.90 5.22
CA THR A 573 -10.99 12.13 5.40
C THR A 573 -10.25 10.91 5.97
N THR A 574 -10.93 9.80 6.26
CA THR A 574 -10.32 8.65 6.95
C THR A 574 -10.57 7.33 6.22
N MET A 575 -9.48 6.60 5.95
CA MET A 575 -9.49 5.19 5.57
C MET A 575 -8.85 4.35 6.68
N TYR A 576 -9.28 3.10 6.78
CA TYR A 576 -8.77 2.13 7.73
C TYR A 576 -8.17 0.95 6.99
N ILE A 577 -6.97 0.56 7.39
CA ILE A 577 -6.32 -0.69 7.02
C ILE A 577 -6.38 -1.57 8.26
N VAL A 578 -7.17 -2.64 8.22
CA VAL A 578 -7.35 -3.59 9.32
C VAL A 578 -6.59 -4.86 8.98
N SER A 579 -5.79 -5.36 9.91
CA SER A 579 -5.02 -6.59 9.74
C SER A 579 -5.44 -7.65 10.77
N THR A 580 -4.97 -8.86 10.57
CA THR A 580 -5.26 -10.02 11.42
C THR A 580 -4.86 -9.82 12.90
N PRO A 581 -5.68 -10.29 13.87
CA PRO A 581 -5.38 -10.19 15.30
C PRO A 581 -4.60 -11.39 15.87
N VAL A 582 -4.31 -12.42 15.06
CA VAL A 582 -3.78 -13.72 15.52
C VAL A 582 -2.52 -14.11 14.76
N THR A 583 -1.75 -15.07 15.29
CA THR A 583 -0.67 -15.73 14.53
C THR A 583 -1.24 -16.87 13.68
N SER A 584 -0.60 -17.20 12.57
CA SER A 584 -0.86 -18.44 11.84
C SER A 584 0.30 -19.43 12.04
N PRO A 585 0.04 -20.74 12.23
CA PRO A 585 1.10 -21.75 12.22
C PRO A 585 1.58 -22.05 10.78
N TYR A 586 0.82 -21.64 9.76
CA TYR A 586 1.10 -21.97 8.37
C TYR A 586 2.10 -21.02 7.74
N ARG A 587 2.94 -21.59 6.89
CA ARG A 587 4.00 -20.91 6.16
C ARG A 587 3.67 -20.95 4.68
N LEU A 588 3.43 -19.79 4.12
CA LEU A 588 3.07 -19.57 2.73
C LEU A 588 3.86 -18.37 2.21
N TYR A 589 4.15 -18.38 0.91
CA TYR A 589 4.66 -17.18 0.25
C TYR A 589 3.62 -16.06 0.32
N THR A 590 4.07 -14.82 0.27
CA THR A 590 3.16 -13.68 0.07
C THR A 590 2.27 -13.96 -1.15
N LEU A 591 0.96 -13.76 -1.01
CA LEU A 591 -0.01 -14.02 -2.07
C LEU A 591 0.23 -13.07 -3.25
N MET A 592 0.83 -11.91 -3.02
CA MET A 592 1.22 -11.00 -4.09
C MET A 592 2.35 -11.54 -4.97
N HIS A 593 2.97 -12.68 -4.64
CA HIS A 593 3.91 -13.42 -5.50
C HIS A 593 3.25 -14.65 -6.18
N ASP A 594 1.94 -14.85 -6.00
CA ASP A 594 1.12 -15.72 -6.84
C ASP A 594 0.53 -14.89 -7.99
N ALA A 595 0.83 -15.26 -9.24
CA ALA A 595 0.47 -14.43 -10.38
C ALA A 595 -1.06 -14.30 -10.55
N THR A 596 -1.82 -15.37 -10.33
CA THR A 596 -3.29 -15.36 -10.40
C THR A 596 -3.90 -14.45 -9.35
N TYR A 597 -3.43 -14.52 -8.10
CA TYR A 597 -3.86 -13.62 -7.04
C TYR A 597 -3.49 -12.16 -7.34
N ARG A 598 -2.24 -11.91 -7.74
CA ARG A 598 -1.73 -10.56 -7.95
C ARG A 598 -2.42 -9.84 -9.11
N THR A 599 -2.74 -10.54 -10.20
CA THR A 599 -3.53 -9.97 -11.31
C THR A 599 -4.98 -9.75 -10.90
N ALA A 600 -5.56 -10.63 -10.07
CA ALA A 600 -6.90 -10.44 -9.52
C ALA A 600 -7.00 -9.19 -8.62
N VAL A 601 -5.97 -8.92 -7.80
CA VAL A 601 -5.88 -7.66 -7.01
C VAL A 601 -5.83 -6.42 -7.91
N ALA A 602 -5.13 -6.48 -9.04
CA ALA A 602 -5.14 -5.38 -10.03
C ALA A 602 -6.54 -5.18 -10.64
N SER A 603 -7.27 -6.28 -10.87
CA SER A 603 -8.62 -6.29 -11.42
C SER A 603 -9.73 -5.99 -10.41
N GLU A 604 -9.47 -6.01 -9.10
CA GLU A 604 -10.52 -5.95 -8.06
C GLU A 604 -11.44 -4.73 -8.21
N ASN A 605 -10.90 -3.57 -8.61
CA ASN A 605 -11.68 -2.34 -8.82
C ASN A 605 -12.63 -2.36 -10.03
N THR A 606 -12.58 -3.40 -10.85
CA THR A 606 -13.27 -3.46 -12.14
C THR A 606 -14.77 -3.68 -11.96
N ALA A 607 -15.55 -2.67 -12.32
CA ALA A 607 -17.02 -2.68 -12.35
C ALA A 607 -17.68 -3.16 -11.05
N TYR A 608 -18.12 -4.42 -10.98
CA TYR A 608 -18.59 -5.04 -9.75
C TYR A 608 -17.47 -5.92 -9.20
N ASN A 609 -16.76 -5.39 -8.22
CA ASN A 609 -15.56 -5.96 -7.62
C ASN A 609 -15.79 -7.43 -7.26
N GLN A 610 -14.82 -8.28 -7.58
CA GLN A 610 -14.81 -9.70 -7.22
C GLN A 610 -13.58 -9.98 -6.34
N PRO A 611 -13.66 -10.92 -5.39
CA PRO A 611 -12.53 -11.21 -4.53
C PRO A 611 -11.34 -11.81 -5.30
N PRO A 612 -10.09 -11.52 -4.90
CA PRO A 612 -8.92 -12.19 -5.45
C PRO A 612 -8.83 -13.64 -4.94
N HIS A 613 -8.33 -14.53 -5.80
CA HIS A 613 -8.11 -15.94 -5.49
C HIS A 613 -6.69 -16.37 -5.86
N PRO A 614 -6.02 -17.21 -5.05
CA PRO A 614 -4.76 -17.82 -5.45
C PRO A 614 -4.96 -18.81 -6.60
N GLY A 615 -3.94 -18.95 -7.44
CA GLY A 615 -3.89 -19.93 -8.54
C GLY A 615 -3.69 -21.38 -8.09
N TYR A 616 -3.84 -21.66 -6.79
CA TYR A 616 -3.63 -22.98 -6.19
C TYR A 616 -4.55 -23.17 -4.98
N PHE A 617 -4.85 -24.43 -4.65
CA PHE A 617 -5.55 -24.77 -3.41
C PHE A 617 -4.64 -24.57 -2.18
N LEU A 618 -4.99 -23.60 -1.33
CA LEU A 618 -4.14 -23.14 -0.21
C LEU A 618 -3.71 -24.28 0.74
N PRO A 619 -4.59 -25.22 1.16
CA PRO A 619 -4.16 -26.32 2.02
C PRO A 619 -3.10 -27.24 1.41
N ASP A 620 -3.12 -27.44 0.10
CA ASP A 620 -2.10 -28.24 -0.59
C ASP A 620 -0.76 -27.49 -0.67
N MET A 621 -0.81 -26.18 -0.94
CA MET A 621 0.37 -25.32 -0.91
C MET A 621 1.01 -25.29 0.48
N ALA A 622 0.21 -25.14 1.55
CA ALA A 622 0.72 -25.14 2.92
C ALA A 622 1.34 -26.49 3.33
N LYS A 623 0.80 -27.60 2.80
CA LYS A 623 1.33 -28.96 3.04
C LYS A 623 2.62 -29.23 2.27
N SER A 624 2.73 -28.71 1.05
CA SER A 624 3.87 -28.94 0.16
C SER A 624 4.27 -27.63 -0.52
N LEU A 625 4.90 -26.75 0.25
CA LEU A 625 5.29 -25.42 -0.19
C LEU A 625 6.19 -25.48 -1.43
N LYS A 626 5.68 -24.97 -2.55
CA LYS A 626 6.41 -24.86 -3.82
C LYS A 626 6.78 -23.40 -4.04
N GLN A 627 8.05 -23.16 -4.34
CA GLN A 627 8.51 -21.82 -4.69
C GLN A 627 7.83 -21.35 -5.98
N PRO A 628 7.29 -20.13 -6.04
CA PRO A 628 6.76 -19.54 -7.27
C PRO A 628 7.86 -19.43 -8.34
N ASP A 629 7.52 -19.72 -9.59
CA ASP A 629 8.44 -19.58 -10.73
C ASP A 629 8.41 -18.14 -11.25
N ILE A 630 9.16 -17.27 -10.57
CA ILE A 630 9.14 -15.82 -10.78
C ILE A 630 10.56 -15.25 -10.85
N TYR A 631 10.69 -14.10 -11.50
CA TYR A 631 11.81 -13.20 -11.31
C TYR A 631 11.29 -11.84 -10.86
N VAL A 632 12.08 -11.13 -10.06
CA VAL A 632 11.71 -9.80 -9.57
C VAL A 632 12.40 -8.71 -10.38
N VAL A 633 11.71 -7.59 -10.58
CA VAL A 633 12.18 -6.42 -11.33
C VAL A 633 12.50 -5.24 -10.41
N GLY A 634 13.41 -4.37 -10.83
CA GLY A 634 13.90 -3.23 -10.04
C GLY A 634 15.22 -3.47 -9.30
N GLU A 635 15.67 -2.44 -8.56
CA GLU A 635 16.88 -2.54 -7.73
C GLU A 635 16.63 -3.45 -6.52
N ASN A 636 17.67 -4.10 -5.97
CA ASN A 636 17.53 -4.92 -4.76
C ASN A 636 16.94 -4.09 -3.61
N VAL A 637 15.67 -4.32 -3.32
CA VAL A 637 14.97 -3.64 -2.25
C VAL A 637 15.20 -4.37 -0.94
N VAL A 638 16.11 -3.83 -0.14
CA VAL A 638 16.16 -4.11 1.29
C VAL A 638 15.82 -2.80 1.94
N VAL A 639 14.84 -2.73 2.87
CA VAL A 639 14.79 -1.61 3.82
C VAL A 639 16.00 -1.81 4.72
N PRO A 640 17.17 -1.22 4.42
CA PRO A 640 18.37 -1.58 5.13
C PRO A 640 18.15 -1.00 6.52
N VAL A 641 18.27 -1.84 7.56
CA VAL A 641 18.39 -1.28 8.90
C VAL A 641 19.53 -0.27 8.83
N ASP A 642 19.24 0.98 9.20
CA ASP A 642 20.28 1.99 9.32
C ASP A 642 21.18 1.61 10.51
N THR A 643 22.10 0.70 10.21
CA THR A 643 23.14 0.16 11.09
C THR A 643 24.22 1.18 11.36
N THR A 644 24.15 2.38 10.74
CA THR A 644 25.03 3.50 11.09
C THR A 644 24.94 3.67 12.61
N PRO A 645 26.03 3.44 13.35
CA PRO A 645 25.99 3.57 14.79
C PRO A 645 25.64 5.01 15.13
N VAL A 646 24.80 5.18 16.15
CA VAL A 646 24.52 6.51 16.69
C VAL A 646 25.81 7.00 17.37
N VAL A 647 26.40 8.04 16.82
CA VAL A 647 27.60 8.68 17.35
C VAL A 647 27.15 9.77 18.33
N ASN A 648 27.55 9.60 19.59
CA ASN A 648 27.22 10.49 20.71
C ASN A 648 28.50 10.86 21.52
N ASP A 649 29.60 11.15 20.84
CA ASP A 649 30.92 11.42 21.41
C ASP A 649 31.28 12.93 21.50
N GLY A 650 30.36 13.80 21.07
CA GLY A 650 30.48 15.26 21.12
C GLY A 650 29.18 15.92 21.59
N LEU A 651 29.18 17.26 21.65
CA LEU A 651 27.97 18.04 21.97
C LEU A 651 27.94 19.37 21.22
N SER A 652 26.94 19.53 20.37
CA SER A 652 26.65 20.78 19.67
C SER A 652 25.29 21.32 20.09
N MET A 653 25.27 22.49 20.75
CA MET A 653 24.03 23.15 21.21
C MET A 653 23.68 24.33 20.31
N LEU A 654 22.46 24.31 19.77
CA LEU A 654 21.93 25.29 18.83
C LEU A 654 20.68 25.94 19.42
N ASP A 655 20.63 27.28 19.33
CA ASP A 655 19.46 28.04 19.77
C ASP A 655 18.26 27.74 18.86
N ALA A 656 17.22 27.15 19.41
CA ALA A 656 16.04 26.77 18.63
C ALA A 656 14.98 27.89 18.60
N SER A 657 15.20 29.01 19.30
CA SER A 657 14.19 30.05 19.48
C SER A 657 13.68 30.65 18.17
N THR A 658 14.51 30.64 17.12
CA THR A 658 14.23 31.31 15.85
C THR A 658 14.46 30.35 14.67
N PRO A 659 13.40 29.70 14.16
CA PRO A 659 13.50 28.93 12.94
C PRO A 659 13.70 29.82 11.72
N LYS A 660 14.19 29.22 10.62
CA LYS A 660 14.32 29.84 9.30
C LYS A 660 12.96 30.10 8.66
N ASP A 661 12.04 29.16 8.84
CA ASP A 661 10.64 29.21 8.38
C ASP A 661 9.76 28.45 9.38
N GLY A 662 8.50 28.85 9.52
CA GLY A 662 7.59 28.19 10.46
C GLY A 662 6.25 28.88 10.64
N VAL A 663 5.33 28.14 11.27
CA VAL A 663 3.98 28.59 11.67
C VAL A 663 3.97 28.68 13.20
N GLY A 664 4.27 29.88 13.70
CA GLY A 664 4.48 30.19 15.11
C GLY A 664 5.29 31.48 15.28
N TRP A 665 5.74 31.79 16.50
CA TRP A 665 6.56 32.97 16.78
C TRP A 665 7.60 32.75 17.88
N THR A 666 8.70 33.51 17.83
CA THR A 666 9.68 33.57 18.92
C THR A 666 9.17 34.46 20.04
N GLU A 667 9.25 33.99 21.29
CA GLU A 667 8.91 34.80 22.45
C GLU A 667 9.78 34.52 23.69
N LYS A 668 9.61 35.36 24.71
CA LYS A 668 10.37 35.37 25.98
C LYS A 668 9.46 35.52 27.20
N THR A 669 8.16 35.29 27.03
CA THR A 669 7.14 35.59 28.04
C THR A 669 7.19 34.61 29.20
N ASN A 670 7.40 33.32 28.91
CA ASN A 670 7.63 32.30 29.93
C ASN A 670 9.12 32.17 30.26
N GLU A 671 9.47 32.28 31.54
CA GLU A 671 10.85 32.11 32.03
C GLU A 671 11.35 30.65 31.87
N GLY A 672 12.66 30.43 31.96
CA GLY A 672 13.28 29.09 31.96
C GLY A 672 13.93 28.65 30.63
N PHE A 673 13.82 29.46 29.58
CA PHE A 673 14.60 29.28 28.33
C PHE A 673 16.08 29.66 28.54
N LEU A 674 16.99 29.06 27.77
CA LEU A 674 18.44 29.19 28.00
C LEU A 674 19.11 30.35 27.25
N LYS A 675 18.61 30.73 26.06
CA LYS A 675 19.26 31.73 25.20
C LYS A 675 18.31 32.85 24.79
N ASN A 676 17.96 32.95 23.51
CA ASN A 676 17.28 34.11 22.96
C ASN A 676 15.76 34.02 23.02
N GLY A 677 15.21 33.06 23.77
CA GLY A 677 13.78 32.82 23.92
C GLY A 677 13.47 31.37 23.60
N TYR A 678 12.25 31.13 23.15
CA TYR A 678 11.81 29.85 22.63
C TYR A 678 10.90 30.09 21.42
N PHE A 679 10.79 29.09 20.55
CA PHE A 679 9.81 29.09 19.48
C PHE A 679 8.49 28.52 20.01
N ASN A 680 7.43 29.30 19.87
CA ASN A 680 6.06 28.93 20.20
C ASN A 680 5.32 28.60 18.89
N PHE A 681 4.90 27.36 18.72
CA PHE A 681 4.15 26.93 17.54
C PHE A 681 2.69 27.38 17.65
N ASP A 682 2.05 27.71 16.53
CA ASP A 682 0.60 27.93 16.55
C ASP A 682 -0.11 26.67 17.07
N ASN A 683 -1.17 26.89 17.87
CA ASN A 683 -2.06 25.82 18.34
C ASN A 683 -2.96 25.33 17.19
N THR A 684 -2.36 24.68 16.20
CA THR A 684 -3.03 24.07 15.05
C THR A 684 -2.31 22.78 14.65
N LEU A 685 -3.05 21.85 14.05
CA LEU A 685 -2.47 20.66 13.44
C LEU A 685 -1.58 21.09 12.26
N SER A 686 -0.40 20.47 12.13
CA SER A 686 0.59 20.76 11.09
C SER A 686 1.29 22.13 11.20
N SER A 687 1.18 22.84 12.33
CA SER A 687 2.11 23.93 12.63
C SER A 687 3.55 23.40 12.69
N TYR A 688 4.51 24.17 12.18
CA TYR A 688 5.85 23.64 11.95
C TYR A 688 6.94 24.67 12.20
N GLY A 689 8.17 24.18 12.35
CA GLY A 689 9.39 24.98 12.41
C GLY A 689 10.47 24.28 11.59
N VAL A 690 11.22 25.05 10.81
CA VAL A 690 12.33 24.59 9.96
C VAL A 690 13.61 25.30 10.38
N TRP A 691 14.65 24.54 10.64
CA TRP A 691 15.99 25.05 10.92
C TRP A 691 16.96 24.54 9.86
N GLU A 692 17.80 25.45 9.36
CA GLU A 692 18.96 25.09 8.56
C GLU A 692 20.14 24.88 9.52
N ILE A 693 20.70 23.68 9.52
CA ILE A 693 21.81 23.31 10.39
C ILE A 693 22.99 22.86 9.53
N PHE A 694 24.18 23.32 9.85
CA PHE A 694 25.41 22.89 9.22
C PHE A 694 26.06 21.79 10.08
N SER A 695 26.44 20.68 9.47
CA SER A 695 27.22 19.61 10.13
C SER A 695 28.58 19.48 9.47
N LYS A 696 29.67 19.50 10.26
CA LYS A 696 31.03 19.29 9.73
C LYS A 696 31.26 17.88 9.19
N THR A 697 30.52 16.90 9.71
CA THR A 697 30.65 15.49 9.33
C THR A 697 29.30 14.90 8.99
N GLU A 698 29.30 13.88 8.14
CA GLU A 698 28.14 12.99 8.01
C GLU A 698 28.12 12.04 9.20
N ALA A 699 26.99 11.97 9.91
CA ALA A 699 26.81 11.07 11.04
C ALA A 699 25.33 10.83 11.36
N LYS A 700 25.05 9.66 11.93
CA LYS A 700 23.83 9.42 12.71
C LYS A 700 24.11 9.82 14.15
N THR A 701 23.30 10.70 14.74
CA THR A 701 23.51 11.22 16.09
C THR A 701 22.17 11.42 16.79
N THR A 702 22.17 11.41 18.13
CA THR A 702 20.96 11.76 18.89
C THR A 702 20.76 13.27 18.87
N LEU A 703 19.58 13.70 18.42
CA LEU A 703 19.03 15.04 18.61
C LEU A 703 18.23 15.07 19.91
N ILE A 704 18.61 15.94 20.83
CA ILE A 704 17.89 16.27 22.05
C ILE A 704 17.18 17.62 21.85
N ILE A 705 15.88 17.63 22.10
CA ILE A 705 14.98 18.78 21.95
C ILE A 705 14.57 19.21 23.35
N ARG A 706 14.98 20.41 23.76
CA ARG A 706 14.57 21.00 25.04
C ARG A 706 13.26 21.76 24.85
N TYR A 707 12.26 21.41 25.66
CA TYR A 707 10.89 21.84 25.45
C TYR A 707 10.15 22.18 26.75
N ALA A 708 9.14 23.04 26.67
CA ALA A 708 8.13 23.26 27.72
C ALA A 708 6.72 23.11 27.14
N ASN A 709 5.86 22.34 27.81
CA ASN A 709 4.46 22.14 27.43
C ASN A 709 3.58 22.46 28.63
N GLY A 710 2.92 23.61 28.64
CA GLY A 710 1.98 23.97 29.71
C GLY A 710 0.53 23.59 29.46
N GLY A 711 0.24 22.79 28.42
CA GLY A 711 -1.04 22.11 28.27
C GLY A 711 -1.19 20.92 29.23
N ASN A 712 -2.36 20.25 29.15
CA ASN A 712 -2.67 19.07 29.98
C ASN A 712 -2.49 17.74 29.23
N ALA A 713 -2.15 17.79 27.94
CA ALA A 713 -2.01 16.64 27.07
C ALA A 713 -0.64 16.64 26.37
N ASP A 714 -0.27 15.50 25.79
CA ASP A 714 0.93 15.37 24.98
C ASP A 714 0.84 16.20 23.69
N ARG A 715 1.93 16.86 23.30
CA ARG A 715 2.04 17.64 22.07
C ARG A 715 3.06 17.02 21.11
N SER A 716 2.79 15.77 20.73
CA SER A 716 3.67 14.98 19.85
C SER A 716 3.94 15.68 18.51
N MET A 717 5.17 15.55 18.01
CA MET A 717 5.59 16.12 16.72
C MET A 717 6.31 15.09 15.84
N ALA A 718 6.07 15.16 14.54
CA ALA A 718 6.87 14.47 13.53
C ALA A 718 8.18 15.23 13.31
N VAL A 719 9.30 14.51 13.29
CA VAL A 719 10.64 15.06 13.04
C VAL A 719 11.13 14.56 11.70
N SER A 720 11.67 15.45 10.86
CA SER A 720 12.32 15.07 9.61
C SER A 720 13.63 15.81 9.41
N VAL A 721 14.59 15.14 8.78
CA VAL A 721 15.87 15.71 8.37
C VAL A 721 16.08 15.48 6.88
N ASN A 722 16.37 16.54 6.15
CA ASN A 722 16.53 16.51 4.68
C ASN A 722 15.35 15.86 3.95
N GLY A 723 14.12 16.11 4.44
CA GLY A 723 12.89 15.55 3.87
C GLY A 723 12.62 14.08 4.23
N LYS A 724 13.51 13.42 4.98
CA LYS A 724 13.33 12.05 5.47
C LYS A 724 12.84 12.04 6.92
N SER A 725 11.86 11.19 7.24
CA SER A 725 11.37 11.03 8.60
C SER A 725 12.45 10.52 9.54
N ALA A 726 12.56 11.13 10.72
CA ALA A 726 13.36 10.65 11.85
C ALA A 726 12.49 10.01 12.94
N GLY A 727 11.16 9.98 12.74
CA GLY A 727 10.18 9.44 13.68
C GLY A 727 9.34 10.52 14.39
N THR A 728 8.50 10.07 15.31
CA THR A 728 7.63 10.93 16.13
C THR A 728 8.21 11.07 17.53
N VAL A 729 8.23 12.30 18.04
CA VAL A 729 8.69 12.63 19.39
C VAL A 729 7.51 13.10 20.23
N SER A 730 7.34 12.45 21.39
CA SER A 730 6.34 12.83 22.39
C SER A 730 6.87 13.95 23.29
N PHE A 731 6.01 14.90 23.61
CA PHE A 731 6.28 16.06 24.45
C PHE A 731 5.21 16.20 25.56
N PRO A 732 5.22 15.33 26.59
CA PRO A 732 4.24 15.36 27.67
C PRO A 732 4.25 16.67 28.46
N ALA A 733 3.13 16.98 29.12
CA ALA A 733 2.96 18.17 29.96
C ALA A 733 4.11 18.36 30.98
N THR A 734 4.59 19.60 31.08
CA THR A 734 5.68 20.03 31.98
C THR A 734 5.33 21.28 32.78
N GLY A 735 4.46 22.15 32.26
CA GLY A 735 4.29 23.55 32.66
C GLY A 735 5.08 24.51 31.76
N TRP A 736 4.62 25.75 31.58
CA TRP A 736 5.24 26.70 30.62
C TRP A 736 6.63 27.22 31.02
N THR A 737 6.98 27.14 32.31
CA THR A 737 8.29 27.58 32.83
C THR A 737 9.21 26.41 33.21
N THR A 738 8.75 25.17 33.03
CA THR A 738 9.52 23.97 33.35
C THR A 738 9.89 23.27 32.05
N TYR A 739 11.18 23.27 31.72
CA TYR A 739 11.68 22.64 30.51
C TYR A 739 12.16 21.21 30.79
N LYS A 740 11.80 20.29 29.88
CA LYS A 740 12.30 18.91 29.83
C LYS A 740 12.98 18.66 28.48
N GLU A 741 13.52 17.47 28.32
CA GLU A 741 14.21 17.03 27.11
C GLU A 741 13.47 15.83 26.53
N ALA A 742 13.33 15.80 25.22
CA ALA A 742 12.93 14.64 24.44
C ALA A 742 14.02 14.36 23.39
N SER A 743 14.15 13.13 22.91
CA SER A 743 15.25 12.76 22.01
C SER A 743 14.81 11.88 20.85
N VAL A 744 15.52 11.99 19.74
CA VAL A 744 15.34 11.20 18.52
C VAL A 744 16.67 11.06 17.80
N ASP A 745 16.94 9.92 17.20
CA ASP A 745 18.13 9.74 16.38
C ASP A 745 17.90 10.32 14.98
N VAL A 746 18.83 11.14 14.51
CA VAL A 746 18.77 11.81 13.21
C VAL A 746 20.02 11.52 12.40
N LYS A 747 19.88 11.46 11.07
CA LYS A 747 21.00 11.32 10.14
C LYS A 747 21.30 12.65 9.48
N LEU A 748 22.49 13.19 9.75
CA LEU A 748 23.01 14.41 9.14
C LEU A 748 23.97 14.06 8.01
N LYS A 749 23.86 14.73 6.87
CA LYS A 749 24.94 14.76 5.86
C LYS A 749 25.98 15.81 6.24
N ALA A 750 27.22 15.64 5.76
CA ALA A 750 28.19 16.73 5.83
C ALA A 750 27.67 17.95 5.05
N GLY A 751 27.77 19.14 5.63
CA GLY A 751 27.27 20.38 5.07
C GLY A 751 25.89 20.76 5.60
N VAL A 752 25.10 21.44 4.77
CA VAL A 752 23.79 21.99 5.18
C VAL A 752 22.74 20.89 5.22
N ASN A 753 22.00 20.84 6.33
CA ASN A 753 20.86 19.96 6.56
C ASN A 753 19.62 20.80 6.91
N THR A 754 18.45 20.29 6.56
CA THR A 754 17.16 20.89 6.93
C THR A 754 16.51 20.04 8.00
N LEU A 755 16.38 20.56 9.22
CA LEU A 755 15.62 19.95 10.32
C LEU A 755 14.22 20.56 10.36
N LYS A 756 13.18 19.73 10.33
CA LYS A 756 11.79 20.18 10.44
C LYS A 756 11.04 19.42 11.53
N LEU A 757 10.37 20.16 12.42
CA LEU A 757 9.41 19.66 13.39
C LEU A 757 8.00 20.06 12.93
N THR A 758 7.05 19.12 12.92
CA THR A 758 5.64 19.37 12.51
C THR A 758 4.68 18.82 13.56
N SER A 759 3.72 19.63 14.02
CA SER A 759 2.78 19.25 15.06
C SER A 759 1.82 18.16 14.54
N MET A 760 1.55 17.18 15.39
CA MET A 760 0.60 16.08 15.11
C MET A 760 -0.70 16.22 15.91
N THR A 761 -0.88 17.32 16.62
CA THR A 761 -2.03 17.59 17.46
C THR A 761 -2.66 18.93 17.10
N SER A 762 -3.96 19.07 17.32
CA SER A 762 -4.67 20.34 17.11
C SER A 762 -4.20 21.45 18.07
N ASP A 763 -3.55 21.07 19.16
CA ASP A 763 -2.99 22.01 20.13
C ASP A 763 -1.59 22.52 19.72
N GLY A 764 -1.07 22.14 18.55
CA GLY A 764 0.25 22.57 18.09
C GLY A 764 1.42 21.91 18.83
N GLY A 765 2.62 22.47 18.64
CA GLY A 765 3.86 22.01 19.29
C GLY A 765 4.05 22.54 20.71
N PRO A 766 5.02 22.01 21.47
CA PRO A 766 5.49 22.62 22.72
C PRO A 766 6.36 23.86 22.44
N ASN A 767 6.66 24.65 23.47
CA ASN A 767 7.70 25.69 23.38
C ASN A 767 9.06 25.00 23.25
N VAL A 768 9.85 25.33 22.23
CA VAL A 768 11.18 24.72 22.01
C VAL A 768 12.26 25.79 22.06
N ASP A 769 13.25 25.63 22.93
CA ASP A 769 14.29 26.65 23.12
C ASP A 769 15.68 26.20 22.65
N MET A 770 16.01 24.91 22.74
CA MET A 770 17.36 24.41 22.42
C MET A 770 17.32 23.08 21.68
N PHE A 771 18.23 22.93 20.71
CA PHE A 771 18.64 21.63 20.18
C PHE A 771 20.04 21.27 20.67
N THR A 772 20.24 20.00 21.01
CA THR A 772 21.56 19.45 21.27
C THR A 772 21.78 18.22 20.41
N PHE A 773 22.86 18.21 19.63
CA PHE A 773 23.29 17.05 18.86
C PHE A 773 24.44 16.35 19.59
N GLY A 774 24.43 15.02 19.60
CA GLY A 774 25.46 14.18 20.22
C GLY A 774 26.83 14.17 19.51
N ILE A 775 27.06 15.06 18.54
CA ILE A 775 28.35 15.20 17.86
C ILE A 775 28.83 16.65 17.93
N ASP A 776 30.14 16.84 17.88
CA ASP A 776 30.75 18.17 17.77
C ASP A 776 30.62 18.68 16.31
N GLY A 777 30.59 20.01 16.13
CA GLY A 777 30.60 20.62 14.79
C GLY A 777 29.25 20.71 14.08
N VAL A 778 28.14 20.69 14.83
CA VAL A 778 26.82 21.08 14.33
C VAL A 778 26.55 22.53 14.74
N GLU A 779 26.12 23.34 13.80
CA GLU A 779 25.95 24.79 13.95
C GLU A 779 24.65 25.22 13.26
N LEU A 780 24.02 26.32 13.69
CA LEU A 780 22.96 26.92 12.87
C LEU A 780 23.62 27.48 11.60
N TYR A 781 23.03 27.18 10.44
CA TYR A 781 23.56 27.67 9.17
C TYR A 781 23.16 29.13 8.96
N ASP A 782 24.14 30.01 8.82
CA ASP A 782 23.96 31.45 8.56
C ASP A 782 24.44 31.87 7.16
N GLY A 783 24.88 30.91 6.34
CA GLY A 783 25.41 31.14 5.01
C GLY A 783 26.93 31.34 4.94
N THR A 784 27.64 31.35 6.08
CA THR A 784 29.10 31.53 6.12
C THR A 784 29.87 30.22 6.35
N GLN A 785 29.20 29.18 6.83
CA GLN A 785 29.81 27.87 7.06
C GLN A 785 30.13 27.18 5.72
N VAL A 786 31.35 26.68 5.59
CA VAL A 786 31.81 25.89 4.44
C VAL A 786 32.42 24.59 4.94
N LEU A 787 32.30 23.52 4.14
CA LEU A 787 33.01 22.28 4.45
C LEU A 787 34.51 22.52 4.34
N ASP A 788 35.24 22.16 5.40
CA ASP A 788 36.68 22.20 5.39
C ASP A 788 37.19 21.34 4.22
N LYS A 789 38.04 21.91 3.35
CA LYS A 789 38.79 21.11 2.38
C LYS A 789 39.62 20.09 3.17
N PRO A 790 39.83 18.86 2.68
CA PRO A 790 40.65 17.88 3.40
C PRO A 790 42.09 18.42 3.49
N VAL A 791 42.41 19.07 4.60
CA VAL A 791 43.76 19.48 4.95
C VAL A 791 44.25 18.49 6.00
N SER A 792 45.35 17.80 5.70
CA SER A 792 46.09 17.04 6.70
C SER A 792 46.64 18.02 7.74
N ILE A 793 46.05 18.08 8.93
CA ILE A 793 46.60 18.90 10.03
C ILE A 793 46.74 18.05 11.29
N ALA A 794 47.94 18.18 11.86
CA ALA A 794 48.43 17.58 13.08
C ALA A 794 47.52 17.86 14.32
N PRO A 795 47.62 17.06 15.39
CA PRO A 795 46.70 17.07 16.52
C PRO A 795 46.64 18.44 17.22
N GLN A 796 45.42 18.96 17.39
CA GLN A 796 45.14 20.13 18.21
C GLN A 796 45.35 19.74 19.70
N MET A 797 46.34 20.35 20.37
CA MET A 797 46.58 20.14 21.80
C MET A 797 45.45 20.74 22.64
N PHE A 798 44.63 19.87 23.26
CA PHE A 798 43.77 20.24 24.38
C PHE A 798 44.63 20.77 25.54
N MET A 799 44.31 21.95 26.07
CA MET A 799 44.87 22.42 27.34
C MET A 799 43.97 21.96 28.49
N PRO A 800 44.39 21.03 29.36
CA PRO A 800 43.63 20.72 30.57
C PRO A 800 43.65 21.93 31.54
N ASN A 801 42.57 22.11 32.30
CA ASN A 801 42.42 23.10 33.39
C ASN A 801 42.32 24.59 32.97
N VAL A 802 41.68 24.88 31.85
CA VAL A 802 41.38 26.26 31.41
C VAL A 802 40.42 26.98 32.37
N TYR A 803 39.51 26.25 33.02
CA TYR A 803 38.56 26.79 33.98
C TYR A 803 38.55 25.97 35.28
N ASN A 804 38.55 26.67 36.41
CA ASN A 804 38.41 26.06 37.72
C ASN A 804 37.10 26.53 38.38
N PRO A 805 36.07 25.66 38.46
CA PRO A 805 34.77 26.02 39.02
C PRO A 805 34.78 26.26 40.53
N VAL A 806 35.83 25.86 41.26
CA VAL A 806 35.99 26.14 42.70
C VAL A 806 36.43 27.58 42.93
N THR A 807 37.32 28.10 42.08
CA THR A 807 37.90 29.44 42.23
C THR A 807 37.27 30.49 41.31
N GLY A 808 36.49 30.05 40.31
CA GLY A 808 35.95 30.88 39.25
C GLY A 808 37.01 31.40 38.28
N ILE A 809 38.22 30.83 38.30
CA ILE A 809 39.33 31.29 37.46
C ILE A 809 39.21 30.66 36.07
N LEU A 810 39.11 31.51 35.05
CA LEU A 810 39.13 31.15 33.64
C LEU A 810 40.38 31.74 32.96
N LYS A 811 41.12 30.94 32.20
CA LYS A 811 42.30 31.37 31.45
C LYS A 811 42.09 31.27 29.95
N THR A 812 41.98 32.40 29.25
CA THR A 812 41.80 32.44 27.80
C THR A 812 43.03 33.02 27.11
N ARG A 813 43.31 32.60 25.86
CA ARG A 813 44.43 33.13 25.07
C ARG A 813 44.11 34.47 24.41
N GLU A 814 42.83 34.78 24.27
CA GLU A 814 42.31 35.99 23.63
C GLU A 814 41.08 36.52 24.40
N ALA A 815 40.71 37.76 24.11
CA ALA A 815 39.49 38.36 24.64
C ALA A 815 38.27 37.86 23.85
N GLY A 816 37.11 37.75 24.51
CA GLY A 816 35.92 37.22 23.86
C GLY A 816 34.78 36.91 24.81
N LEU A 817 33.66 36.45 24.26
CA LEU A 817 32.55 35.93 25.04
C LEU A 817 32.92 34.52 25.51
N ALA A 818 33.14 34.36 26.81
CA ALA A 818 33.30 33.05 27.42
C ALA A 818 31.95 32.50 27.88
N GLU A 819 31.65 31.26 27.53
CA GLU A 819 30.45 30.55 27.95
C GLU A 819 30.86 29.28 28.69
N ILE A 820 30.31 29.06 29.88
CA ILE A 820 30.66 27.93 30.74
C ILE A 820 29.39 27.16 31.03
N TYR A 821 29.37 25.87 30.70
CA TYR A 821 28.24 24.98 30.87
C TYR A 821 28.60 23.81 31.79
N ALA A 822 27.67 23.42 32.66
CA ALA A 822 27.78 22.22 33.49
C ALA A 822 26.76 21.18 33.03
N TYR A 823 27.23 20.01 32.59
CA TYR A 823 26.39 18.87 32.26
C TYR A 823 26.53 17.81 33.35
N ASP A 824 25.46 17.09 33.67
CA ASP A 824 25.61 15.87 34.45
C ASP A 824 26.25 14.76 33.61
N MET A 825 26.56 13.63 34.26
CA MET A 825 27.21 12.50 33.57
C MET A 825 26.31 11.78 32.56
N THR A 826 25.02 12.14 32.45
CA THR A 826 24.11 11.62 31.43
C THR A 826 24.03 12.53 30.20
N GLY A 827 24.76 13.66 30.21
CA GLY A 827 24.78 14.62 29.11
C GLY A 827 23.70 15.71 29.21
N LYS A 828 22.90 15.72 30.28
CA LYS A 828 21.88 16.74 30.51
C LYS A 828 22.52 18.03 31.02
N LEU A 829 22.15 19.17 30.43
CA LEU A 829 22.63 20.49 30.89
C LEU A 829 21.97 20.86 32.21
N VAL A 830 22.79 21.19 33.21
CA VAL A 830 22.34 21.49 34.57
C VAL A 830 22.41 22.99 34.86
N SER A 831 23.41 23.71 34.33
CA SER A 831 23.54 25.16 34.49
C SER A 831 24.51 25.76 33.47
N GLY A 832 24.43 27.06 33.19
CA GLY A 832 25.33 27.78 32.28
C GLY A 832 25.47 29.27 32.61
N ILE A 833 26.64 29.84 32.31
CA ILE A 833 26.93 31.28 32.45
C ILE A 833 27.76 31.80 31.27
N SER A 834 27.45 33.01 30.80
CA SER A 834 28.21 33.69 29.75
C SER A 834 28.74 35.04 30.24
N ARG A 835 30.00 35.35 29.94
CA ARG A 835 30.65 36.60 30.35
C ARG A 835 31.75 36.99 29.37
N ASN A 836 31.82 38.28 29.02
CA ASN A 836 32.96 38.81 28.28
C ASN A 836 34.23 38.76 29.15
N VAL A 837 35.31 38.24 28.59
CA VAL A 837 36.60 38.05 29.27
C VAL A 837 37.74 38.64 28.45
N THR A 838 38.82 39.03 29.13
CA THR A 838 40.05 39.49 28.47
C THR A 838 41.01 38.33 28.25
N ALA A 839 41.94 38.48 27.30
CA ALA A 839 43.07 37.57 27.16
C ALA A 839 43.86 37.49 28.48
N GLY A 840 44.23 36.29 28.90
CA GLY A 840 44.86 36.03 30.19
C GLY A 840 43.89 35.42 31.20
N THR A 841 43.91 35.90 32.44
CA THR A 841 43.10 35.34 33.53
C THR A 841 41.90 36.23 33.83
N SER A 842 40.70 35.66 33.76
CA SER A 842 39.43 36.31 34.11
C SER A 842 38.73 35.55 35.23
N LYS A 843 37.96 36.26 36.06
CA LYS A 843 37.14 35.64 37.11
C LYS A 843 35.69 35.56 36.67
N VAL A 844 35.22 34.34 36.41
CA VAL A 844 33.84 34.00 36.05
C VAL A 844 33.33 33.04 37.12
N MET A 845 32.42 33.51 37.99
CA MET A 845 31.87 32.68 39.05
C MET A 845 30.75 31.81 38.49
N PHE A 846 30.84 30.50 38.67
CA PHE A 846 29.74 29.56 38.44
C PHE A 846 28.96 29.44 39.74
N ASP A 847 27.66 29.69 39.72
CA ASP A 847 26.84 29.60 40.93
C ASP A 847 26.69 28.13 41.35
N ARG A 848 27.46 27.73 42.35
CA ARG A 848 27.55 26.35 42.81
C ARG A 848 26.37 25.96 43.71
N GLU A 849 25.67 26.93 44.29
CA GLU A 849 24.53 26.66 45.18
C GLU A 849 23.33 26.08 44.41
N MET A 850 23.33 26.25 43.08
CA MET A 850 22.32 25.69 42.18
C MET A 850 22.68 24.31 41.61
N LEU A 851 23.88 23.77 41.86
CA LEU A 851 24.27 22.44 41.39
C LEU A 851 23.97 21.37 42.45
N PRO A 852 23.16 20.34 42.14
CA PRO A 852 23.02 19.17 43.00
C PRO A 852 24.37 18.49 43.30
N ARG A 853 24.40 17.63 44.34
CA ARG A 853 25.62 16.84 44.61
C ARG A 853 25.82 15.82 43.50
N GLY A 854 26.92 15.92 42.76
CA GLY A 854 27.17 15.05 41.62
C GLY A 854 28.49 15.32 40.90
N ALA A 855 28.78 14.48 39.91
CA ALA A 855 29.86 14.70 38.96
C ALA A 855 29.31 15.42 37.74
N TYR A 856 30.03 16.44 37.29
CA TYR A 856 29.65 17.30 36.18
C TYR A 856 30.77 17.39 35.15
N MET A 857 30.39 17.43 33.87
CA MET A 857 31.26 17.84 32.78
C MET A 857 31.14 19.35 32.59
N MET A 858 32.22 20.08 32.84
CA MET A 858 32.30 21.51 32.56
C MET A 858 32.80 21.72 31.13
N VAL A 859 32.03 22.42 30.31
CA VAL A 859 32.42 22.79 28.95
C VAL A 859 32.59 24.29 28.89
N VAL A 860 33.76 24.73 28.42
CA VAL A 860 34.08 26.15 28.24
C VAL A 860 34.20 26.45 26.77
N LYS A 861 33.43 27.44 26.31
CA LYS A 861 33.54 28.03 24.98
C LYS A 861 34.11 29.43 25.07
N LEU A 862 34.89 29.83 24.07
CA LEU A 862 35.32 31.20 23.85
C LEU A 862 35.00 31.57 22.40
N ASN A 863 34.25 32.66 22.21
CA ASN A 863 33.79 33.11 20.90
C ASN A 863 33.10 31.97 20.10
N GLY A 864 32.29 31.15 20.79
CA GLY A 864 31.58 30.01 20.20
C GLY A 864 32.39 28.71 20.07
N HIS A 865 33.72 28.73 20.24
CA HIS A 865 34.57 27.54 20.12
C HIS A 865 34.86 26.88 21.46
N VAL A 866 34.72 25.56 21.57
CA VAL A 866 35.08 24.81 22.79
C VAL A 866 36.59 24.85 22.97
N ILE A 867 37.03 25.40 24.11
CA ILE A 867 38.45 25.48 24.47
C ILE A 867 38.83 24.55 25.63
N SER A 868 37.85 23.99 26.34
CA SER A 868 38.08 23.02 27.42
C SER A 868 36.83 22.19 27.73
N LYS A 869 37.03 20.90 28.01
CA LYS A 869 36.07 19.99 28.64
C LYS A 869 36.76 19.41 29.90
N SER A 870 36.19 19.58 31.09
CA SER A 870 36.79 19.07 32.33
C SER A 870 35.75 18.51 33.30
N LYS A 871 36.06 17.35 33.91
CA LYS A 871 35.19 16.73 34.91
C LYS A 871 35.43 17.34 36.29
N HIS A 872 34.36 17.73 36.97
CA HIS A 872 34.39 18.28 38.32
C HIS A 872 33.33 17.65 39.21
N ASN A 873 33.65 17.46 40.48
CA ASN A 873 32.70 16.97 41.49
C ASN A 873 32.21 18.15 42.32
N ALA A 874 30.90 18.35 42.39
CA ALA A 874 30.31 19.31 43.33
C ALA A 874 30.22 18.68 44.72
N LEU A 875 31.08 19.13 45.63
CA LEU A 875 31.18 18.64 47.01
C LEU A 875 30.57 19.68 47.97
N LYS A 876 29.26 19.93 47.89
CA LYS A 876 28.58 21.05 48.57
C LYS A 876 29.38 22.36 48.44
#